data_AF-A0A3N5UAN8-F1
#
_entry.id   AF-A0A3N5UAN8-F1
#
_cell.length_a   1.000
_cell.length_b   1.000
_cell.length_c   1.000
_cell.angle_alpha   90.00
_cell.angle_beta   90.00
_cell.angle_gamma   90.00
#
_symmetry.space_group_name_H-M   'P 1'
#
loop_
_entity.id
_entity.type
_entity.pdbx_description
1 polymer ?
#
loop_
_entity_poly.entity_id
_entity_poly.type
_entity_poly.pdbx_seq_one_letter_code
_entity_poly.pdbx_strand_id
1 'polypeptide(L)'
;MQSKSALLQKESKISVLSLLKFFYDEEVFTSLIREIYNSDPEISLSAIRASAALGNELAIPHLYKILEKGRGEQKTEAIRTLAVIRAPSSITQLLKYYPLFQEKELRAEILTALVSISPEDRKVQELCKTVVQDGSVDKTLRIAASNAVIAARDVTYLTTVMKTVPEDILCNLFHKALMLDPQTSGRVFEEFVSVSKSFSPETLGYFLAGYLIFVRNADYKYLIERLTGKAKKVVKFFLSALYECPCGFANPLRVFKTLLILPYVSLETERLTGNNLEKIVELMRKESPFVLNELATITVAHLDTLFIKIKRHFLSMEGVTQREELLSVLFSRLVEQYATPALLDDLNRYFKGVRIIPEAKLIENLQLSVSQADDEEKNRMKACMQVFSTTRKGDSLRTQTLLGWVNLERPSLMRRLNRFVRLAGMLGIKTVIKNIQKILEFARTERVTYLEETSVVSLCQLYDKFTLDHAPVYFLRWKEMLPSLKGYIRGTRFCKPPVLLKDIAELLMKPELTLDLRKLAIDTIEKTDFTGVKGVLPFFQRLLFVENTSDEIRARIGGVLCQWADATIFQQMLDLISHAESCIRVIACQVIRVIAQKDPGIPREVLVNKCYTLLEDEKPSVAQEALVTLLALKDDYAIQVLGDYFLPEKRKEAPALIARLSRPFSREVLAVLFSKITTDDPEIQNKLREVLEEVAGSEQSEELRNMLLDTLHSGAKTQETGGLKPATEKQTSIIDEAKLEFKFKRENSQVLTVFFCDIVSYTEKTSIVNTSTLMKLIHSFEGIVRPVISHFKGNVVKTLGDGILAVFKHPLAAVLASINIQKHITSYNQFKTDDEKFQIRIGLNTGLVIRKQDDIFGDVVNVASRMQTTANPGDILLTHSTFDEVKAFVRCTELGRIKVKGKEEAITAYAAHELKPEHANLLKPAATKTAGGTGDGKRSGMQAESTLNQSMFTPSFDIPEELNVGKALLLELVKVFSDIAQAVEEVAKDYQEEYEFKKYLQNKWDALIKNWNKFSRDQVATVNEMLFDQRQNIGT
;
A
#
# COMPACT_ATOMS: atom_id res chain seq x y z
N MET A 1 -7.57 -10.06 -52.54
CA MET A 1 -7.26 -9.65 -51.15
C MET A 1 -6.57 -10.79 -50.40
N GLN A 2 -5.41 -11.23 -50.91
CA GLN A 2 -4.54 -12.23 -50.31
C GLN A 2 -3.21 -11.48 -50.01
N SER A 3 -2.59 -11.71 -48.85
CA SER A 3 -1.31 -11.15 -48.36
C SER A 3 -1.32 -9.90 -47.44
N LYS A 4 -1.98 -9.97 -46.27
CA LYS A 4 -1.65 -9.05 -45.14
C LYS A 4 -1.40 -9.73 -43.78
N SER A 5 -1.53 -11.06 -43.66
CA SER A 5 -1.24 -11.80 -42.41
C SER A 5 0.25 -12.10 -42.18
N ALA A 6 1.16 -11.55 -43.00
CA ALA A 6 2.56 -11.95 -43.08
C ALA A 6 3.53 -11.15 -42.17
N LEU A 7 3.05 -10.31 -41.24
CA LEU A 7 3.92 -9.38 -40.49
C LEU A 7 4.08 -9.69 -38.99
N LEU A 8 3.25 -10.52 -38.39
CA LEU A 8 3.37 -10.87 -36.96
C LEU A 8 4.25 -12.10 -36.77
N GLN A 9 5.21 -12.02 -35.84
CA GLN A 9 6.04 -13.16 -35.44
C GLN A 9 5.26 -14.12 -34.52
N LYS A 10 5.84 -15.28 -34.21
CA LYS A 10 5.11 -16.40 -33.57
C LYS A 10 4.45 -15.99 -32.25
N GLU A 11 5.19 -15.38 -31.33
CA GLU A 11 4.67 -14.97 -30.01
C GLU A 11 3.65 -13.82 -30.11
N SER A 12 3.89 -12.88 -31.03
CA SER A 12 2.96 -11.79 -31.32
C SER A 12 1.60 -12.29 -31.79
N LYS A 13 1.59 -13.33 -32.65
CA LYS A 13 0.36 -13.96 -33.12
C LYS A 13 -0.41 -14.61 -31.97
N ILE A 14 0.27 -15.35 -31.10
CA ILE A 14 -0.33 -15.98 -29.91
C ILE A 14 -0.98 -14.92 -29.01
N SER A 15 -0.29 -13.81 -28.75
CA SER A 15 -0.82 -12.71 -27.93
C SER A 15 -2.03 -12.02 -28.57
N VAL A 16 -2.00 -11.70 -29.87
CA VAL A 16 -3.18 -11.12 -30.56
C VAL A 16 -4.36 -12.09 -30.52
N LEU A 17 -4.13 -13.38 -30.82
CA LEU A 17 -5.15 -14.42 -30.76
C LEU A 17 -5.77 -14.53 -29.36
N SER A 18 -4.96 -14.48 -28.30
CA SER A 18 -5.45 -14.55 -26.93
C SER A 18 -6.38 -13.38 -26.53
N LEU A 19 -6.22 -12.21 -27.16
CA LEU A 19 -7.07 -11.03 -26.91
C LEU A 19 -8.39 -11.08 -27.67
N LEU A 20 -8.44 -11.75 -28.82
CA LEU A 20 -9.65 -11.83 -29.65
C LEU A 20 -10.80 -12.59 -28.99
N LYS A 21 -10.52 -13.41 -27.97
CA LYS A 21 -11.59 -14.04 -27.15
C LYS A 21 -12.53 -13.00 -26.51
N PHE A 22 -12.07 -11.75 -26.33
CA PHE A 22 -12.84 -10.65 -25.76
C PHE A 22 -13.49 -9.74 -26.83
N PHE A 23 -12.99 -9.78 -28.07
CA PHE A 23 -13.38 -8.89 -29.17
C PHE A 23 -13.74 -9.71 -30.41
N TYR A 24 -14.95 -10.26 -30.44
CA TYR A 24 -15.40 -11.01 -31.60
C TYR A 24 -15.62 -10.07 -32.80
N ASP A 25 -14.88 -10.30 -33.88
CA ASP A 25 -15.02 -9.62 -35.15
C ASP A 25 -14.95 -10.65 -36.30
N GLU A 26 -15.98 -10.68 -37.14
CA GLU A 26 -16.16 -11.71 -38.18
C GLU A 26 -15.08 -11.63 -39.27
N GLU A 27 -14.61 -10.43 -39.60
CA GLU A 27 -13.56 -10.22 -40.62
C GLU A 27 -12.18 -10.66 -40.10
N VAL A 28 -11.88 -10.33 -38.85
CA VAL A 28 -10.66 -10.76 -38.16
C VAL A 28 -10.68 -12.28 -37.97
N PHE A 29 -11.82 -12.84 -37.56
CA PHE A 29 -12.01 -14.28 -37.42
C PHE A 29 -11.78 -15.02 -38.75
N THR A 30 -12.42 -14.57 -39.84
CA THR A 30 -12.29 -15.18 -41.17
C THR A 30 -10.84 -15.14 -41.69
N SER A 31 -10.12 -14.07 -41.38
CA SER A 31 -8.69 -13.93 -41.72
C SER A 31 -7.80 -14.92 -40.97
N LEU A 32 -8.17 -15.28 -39.73
CA LEU A 32 -7.41 -16.17 -38.85
C LEU A 32 -7.81 -17.65 -38.97
N ILE A 33 -8.99 -17.98 -39.49
CA ILE A 33 -9.41 -19.37 -39.80
C ILE A 33 -8.38 -20.08 -40.69
N ARG A 34 -7.66 -19.37 -41.57
CA ARG A 34 -6.57 -19.94 -42.38
C ARG A 34 -5.42 -20.49 -41.54
N GLU A 35 -5.16 -19.93 -40.37
CA GLU A 35 -4.06 -20.33 -39.48
C GLU A 35 -4.42 -21.56 -38.62
N ILE A 36 -5.71 -21.91 -38.50
CA ILE A 36 -6.19 -23.06 -37.71
C ILE A 36 -5.66 -24.40 -38.25
N TYR A 37 -5.51 -24.54 -39.58
CA TYR A 37 -5.17 -25.84 -40.21
C TYR A 37 -3.70 -26.02 -40.61
N ASN A 38 -2.91 -24.94 -40.77
CA ASN A 38 -1.61 -25.00 -41.45
C ASN A 38 -0.47 -24.27 -40.69
N SER A 39 -0.55 -24.09 -39.37
CA SER A 39 0.44 -23.33 -38.57
C SER A 39 1.10 -24.17 -37.47
N ASP A 40 2.16 -23.62 -36.86
CA ASP A 40 2.77 -24.11 -35.61
C ASP A 40 1.68 -24.48 -34.56
N PRO A 41 1.84 -25.60 -33.82
CA PRO A 41 0.86 -26.07 -32.83
C PRO A 41 0.38 -25.00 -31.84
N GLU A 42 1.26 -24.11 -31.39
CA GLU A 42 0.92 -23.09 -30.37
C GLU A 42 0.05 -21.96 -30.93
N ILE A 43 0.28 -21.59 -32.20
CA ILE A 43 -0.55 -20.60 -32.92
C ILE A 43 -1.94 -21.18 -33.16
N SER A 44 -2.01 -22.42 -33.64
CA SER A 44 -3.27 -23.12 -33.86
C SER A 44 -4.08 -23.25 -32.56
N LEU A 45 -3.43 -23.58 -31.44
CA LEU A 45 -4.09 -23.70 -30.14
C LEU A 45 -4.63 -22.36 -29.63
N SER A 46 -3.89 -21.28 -29.83
CA SER A 46 -4.33 -19.92 -29.49
C SER A 46 -5.51 -19.46 -30.36
N ALA A 47 -5.53 -19.84 -31.64
CA ALA A 47 -6.64 -19.56 -32.55
C ALA A 47 -7.92 -20.31 -32.15
N ILE A 48 -7.79 -21.57 -31.71
CA ILE A 48 -8.93 -22.36 -31.20
C ILE A 48 -9.51 -21.69 -29.94
N ARG A 49 -8.67 -21.20 -29.02
CA ARG A 49 -9.10 -20.46 -27.82
C ARG A 49 -9.81 -19.16 -28.15
N ALA A 50 -9.26 -18.40 -29.11
CA ALA A 50 -9.88 -17.16 -29.59
C ALA A 50 -11.29 -17.38 -30.14
N SER A 51 -11.54 -18.57 -30.70
CA SER A 51 -12.83 -18.95 -31.28
C SER A 51 -13.93 -19.19 -30.23
N ALA A 52 -13.61 -19.19 -28.93
CA ALA A 52 -14.53 -19.52 -27.83
C ALA A 52 -15.52 -18.41 -27.47
N ALA A 53 -15.71 -17.40 -28.33
CA ALA A 53 -16.75 -16.40 -28.13
C ALA A 53 -18.15 -17.05 -28.11
N LEU A 54 -18.99 -16.64 -27.17
CA LEU A 54 -20.31 -17.23 -26.92
C LEU A 54 -21.23 -17.00 -28.14
N GLY A 55 -21.82 -18.08 -28.68
CA GLY A 55 -22.69 -18.00 -29.87
C GLY A 55 -21.99 -17.95 -31.23
N ASN A 56 -20.66 -18.11 -31.31
CA ASN A 56 -19.91 -18.17 -32.57
C ASN A 56 -20.10 -19.52 -33.29
N GLU A 57 -21.24 -19.71 -33.95
CA GLU A 57 -21.54 -20.96 -34.66
C GLU A 57 -20.67 -21.18 -35.92
N LEU A 58 -20.07 -20.12 -36.48
CA LEU A 58 -19.20 -20.18 -37.66
C LEU A 58 -17.92 -21.00 -37.39
N ALA A 59 -17.47 -21.07 -36.13
CA ALA A 59 -16.30 -21.85 -35.75
C ALA A 59 -16.55 -23.38 -35.75
N ILE A 60 -17.80 -23.82 -35.60
CA ILE A 60 -18.14 -25.22 -35.30
C ILE A 60 -17.64 -26.21 -36.38
N PRO A 61 -17.86 -25.98 -37.69
CA PRO A 61 -17.36 -26.90 -38.72
C PRO A 61 -15.84 -27.04 -38.68
N HIS A 62 -15.15 -25.96 -38.31
CA HIS A 62 -13.70 -25.97 -38.22
C HIS A 62 -13.20 -26.78 -37.01
N LEU A 63 -13.85 -26.62 -35.85
CA LEU A 63 -13.53 -27.37 -34.65
C LEU A 63 -13.70 -28.88 -34.86
N TYR A 64 -14.72 -29.34 -35.61
CA TYR A 64 -14.87 -30.76 -35.93
C TYR A 64 -13.72 -31.32 -36.78
N LYS A 65 -13.27 -30.58 -37.80
CA LYS A 65 -12.15 -31.05 -38.63
C LYS A 65 -10.81 -31.03 -37.87
N ILE A 66 -10.66 -30.23 -36.80
CA ILE A 66 -9.54 -30.35 -35.85
C ILE A 66 -9.70 -31.58 -34.97
N LEU A 67 -10.91 -31.92 -34.52
CA LEU A 67 -11.14 -33.15 -33.77
C LEU A 67 -10.76 -34.41 -34.54
N GLU A 68 -10.98 -34.40 -35.85
CA GLU A 68 -10.59 -35.50 -36.73
C GLU A 68 -9.08 -35.53 -37.02
N LYS A 69 -8.44 -34.39 -37.33
CA LYS A 69 -7.08 -34.33 -37.90
C LYS A 69 -5.99 -33.69 -37.03
N GLY A 70 -6.36 -33.06 -35.92
CA GLY A 70 -5.44 -32.33 -35.03
C GLY A 70 -4.60 -33.23 -34.12
N ARG A 71 -3.68 -32.61 -33.37
CA ARG A 71 -2.91 -33.26 -32.28
C ARG A 71 -3.73 -33.26 -30.98
N GLY A 72 -3.34 -34.08 -29.99
CA GLY A 72 -4.07 -34.25 -28.72
C GLY A 72 -4.47 -32.92 -28.05
N GLU A 73 -3.52 -32.01 -27.84
CA GLU A 73 -3.79 -30.70 -27.21
C GLU A 73 -4.79 -29.83 -28.01
N GLN A 74 -4.71 -29.84 -29.34
CA GLN A 74 -5.63 -29.11 -30.21
C GLN A 74 -7.05 -29.70 -30.16
N LYS A 75 -7.16 -31.03 -30.05
CA LYS A 75 -8.45 -31.71 -29.90
C LYS A 75 -9.11 -31.34 -28.57
N THR A 76 -8.35 -31.36 -27.47
CA THR A 76 -8.84 -30.97 -26.13
C THR A 76 -9.37 -29.54 -26.15
N GLU A 77 -8.59 -28.61 -26.70
CA GLU A 77 -8.99 -27.20 -26.78
C GLU A 77 -10.21 -27.01 -27.69
N ALA A 78 -10.31 -27.74 -28.81
CA ALA A 78 -11.48 -27.67 -29.68
C ALA A 78 -12.77 -28.12 -28.98
N ILE A 79 -12.70 -29.16 -28.14
CA ILE A 79 -13.83 -29.61 -27.32
C ILE A 79 -14.24 -28.53 -26.31
N ARG A 80 -13.27 -27.88 -25.65
CA ARG A 80 -13.53 -26.76 -24.73
C ARG A 80 -14.22 -25.60 -25.43
N THR A 81 -13.71 -25.21 -26.60
CA THR A 81 -14.30 -24.14 -27.41
C THR A 81 -15.74 -24.48 -27.79
N LEU A 82 -16.04 -25.73 -28.19
CA LEU A 82 -17.43 -26.17 -28.45
C LEU A 82 -18.32 -26.06 -27.20
N ALA A 83 -17.79 -26.37 -26.02
CA ALA A 83 -18.51 -26.24 -24.75
C ALA A 83 -18.89 -24.79 -24.42
N VAL A 84 -17.98 -23.84 -24.70
CA VAL A 84 -18.18 -22.41 -24.45
C VAL A 84 -19.18 -21.80 -25.44
N ILE A 85 -19.13 -22.21 -26.71
CA ILE A 85 -20.10 -21.77 -27.74
C ILE A 85 -21.53 -22.18 -27.37
N ARG A 86 -21.71 -23.28 -26.60
CA ARG A 86 -23.01 -23.85 -26.19
C ARG A 86 -23.93 -24.23 -27.34
N ALA A 87 -23.37 -24.63 -28.48
CA ALA A 87 -24.16 -25.01 -29.65
C ALA A 87 -24.84 -26.39 -29.49
N PRO A 88 -26.19 -26.47 -29.49
CA PRO A 88 -26.92 -27.74 -29.32
C PRO A 88 -26.62 -28.77 -30.42
N SER A 89 -26.32 -28.30 -31.64
CA SER A 89 -25.93 -29.13 -32.78
C SER A 89 -24.70 -30.00 -32.51
N SER A 90 -23.85 -29.60 -31.55
CA SER A 90 -22.63 -30.32 -31.18
C SER A 90 -22.84 -31.55 -30.32
N ILE A 91 -23.97 -31.67 -29.63
CA ILE A 91 -24.25 -32.80 -28.71
C ILE A 91 -24.17 -34.13 -29.46
N THR A 92 -24.87 -34.23 -30.60
CA THR A 92 -24.94 -35.48 -31.39
C THR A 92 -23.56 -35.90 -31.91
N GLN A 93 -22.74 -34.95 -32.35
CA GLN A 93 -21.40 -35.23 -32.85
C GLN A 93 -20.43 -35.61 -31.73
N LEU A 94 -20.44 -34.89 -30.61
CA LEU A 94 -19.59 -35.20 -29.45
C LEU A 94 -19.90 -36.58 -28.86
N LEU A 95 -21.19 -36.97 -28.80
CA LEU A 95 -21.60 -38.33 -28.42
C LEU A 95 -21.07 -39.41 -29.37
N LYS A 96 -21.02 -39.13 -30.68
CA LYS A 96 -20.46 -40.04 -31.68
C LYS A 96 -18.94 -40.18 -31.55
N TYR A 97 -18.24 -39.10 -31.19
CA TYR A 97 -16.80 -39.10 -31.01
C TYR A 97 -16.32 -39.72 -29.69
N TYR A 98 -17.11 -39.64 -28.62
CA TYR A 98 -16.77 -40.19 -27.31
C TYR A 98 -16.23 -41.64 -27.32
N PRO A 99 -16.90 -42.63 -27.97
CA PRO A 99 -16.38 -44.00 -28.04
C PRO A 99 -15.16 -44.16 -28.96
N LEU A 100 -14.96 -43.26 -29.93
CA LEU A 100 -13.90 -43.35 -30.93
C LEU A 100 -12.52 -42.95 -30.39
N PHE A 101 -12.45 -42.01 -29.45
CA PHE A 101 -11.20 -41.63 -28.81
C PHE A 101 -10.82 -42.65 -27.73
N GLN A 102 -9.58 -43.13 -27.70
CA GLN A 102 -9.07 -44.02 -26.63
C GLN A 102 -8.40 -43.24 -25.48
N GLU A 103 -8.04 -41.99 -25.72
CA GLU A 103 -7.38 -41.11 -24.77
C GLU A 103 -8.34 -40.67 -23.65
N LYS A 104 -7.95 -40.89 -22.40
CA LYS A 104 -8.77 -40.59 -21.21
C LYS A 104 -9.06 -39.09 -21.08
N GLU A 105 -8.08 -38.25 -21.39
CA GLU A 105 -8.18 -36.79 -21.28
C GLU A 105 -9.23 -36.22 -22.24
N LEU A 106 -9.23 -36.66 -23.50
CA LEU A 106 -10.22 -36.24 -24.50
C LEU A 106 -11.63 -36.68 -24.12
N ARG A 107 -11.79 -37.92 -23.64
CA ARG A 107 -13.10 -38.41 -23.16
C ARG A 107 -13.64 -37.57 -21.99
N ALA A 108 -12.77 -37.14 -21.07
CA ALA A 108 -13.16 -36.33 -19.93
C ALA A 108 -13.60 -34.93 -20.34
N GLU A 109 -12.90 -34.34 -21.31
CA GLU A 109 -13.25 -33.04 -21.86
C GLU A 109 -14.57 -33.11 -22.65
N ILE A 110 -14.81 -34.18 -23.42
CA ILE A 110 -16.09 -34.38 -24.14
C ILE A 110 -17.25 -34.45 -23.15
N LEU A 111 -17.12 -35.22 -22.06
CA LEU A 111 -18.15 -35.30 -21.03
C LEU A 111 -18.42 -33.91 -20.42
N THR A 112 -17.37 -33.17 -20.09
CA THR A 112 -17.49 -31.81 -19.54
C THR A 112 -18.17 -30.86 -20.53
N ALA A 113 -17.84 -30.96 -21.81
CA ALA A 113 -18.45 -30.16 -22.87
C ALA A 113 -19.94 -30.46 -23.06
N LEU A 114 -20.31 -31.75 -23.17
CA LEU A 114 -21.70 -32.19 -23.33
C LEU A 114 -22.61 -31.62 -22.22
N VAL A 115 -22.11 -31.61 -20.99
CA VAL A 115 -22.80 -31.09 -19.80
C VAL A 115 -22.98 -29.59 -19.85
N SER A 116 -21.92 -28.87 -20.25
CA SER A 116 -21.98 -27.42 -20.37
C SER A 116 -22.98 -26.98 -21.44
N ILE A 117 -23.11 -27.76 -22.52
CA ILE A 117 -24.03 -27.47 -23.62
C ILE A 117 -25.49 -27.78 -23.20
N SER A 118 -25.78 -28.99 -22.70
CA SER A 118 -27.11 -29.34 -22.24
C SER A 118 -27.07 -30.44 -21.17
N PRO A 119 -27.21 -30.09 -19.88
CA PRO A 119 -27.20 -31.07 -18.79
C PRO A 119 -28.51 -31.86 -18.67
N GLU A 120 -29.59 -31.38 -19.29
CA GLU A 120 -30.92 -32.01 -19.28
C GLU A 120 -31.14 -33.01 -20.42
N ASP A 121 -30.22 -33.08 -21.40
CA ASP A 121 -30.35 -34.01 -22.52
C ASP A 121 -30.26 -35.47 -22.05
N ARG A 122 -31.29 -36.27 -22.40
CA ARG A 122 -31.43 -37.66 -21.98
C ARG A 122 -30.24 -38.53 -22.37
N LYS A 123 -29.64 -38.32 -23.54
CA LYS A 123 -28.49 -39.11 -24.01
C LYS A 123 -27.22 -38.77 -23.24
N VAL A 124 -27.05 -37.49 -22.88
CA VAL A 124 -25.93 -37.02 -22.06
C VAL A 124 -26.04 -37.60 -20.65
N GLN A 125 -27.23 -37.59 -20.06
CA GLN A 125 -27.48 -38.17 -18.74
C GLN A 125 -27.26 -39.69 -18.70
N GLU A 126 -27.67 -40.42 -19.75
CA GLU A 126 -27.45 -41.86 -19.84
C GLU A 126 -25.95 -42.18 -19.95
N LEU A 127 -25.21 -41.46 -20.78
CA LEU A 127 -23.75 -41.58 -20.87
C LEU A 127 -23.08 -41.32 -19.52
N CYS A 128 -23.40 -40.20 -18.86
CA CYS A 128 -22.78 -39.86 -17.58
C CYS A 128 -23.10 -40.91 -16.50
N LYS A 129 -24.33 -41.44 -16.48
CA LYS A 129 -24.71 -42.53 -15.57
C LYS A 129 -23.86 -43.78 -15.80
N THR A 130 -23.70 -44.21 -17.06
CA THR A 130 -22.88 -45.40 -17.37
C THR A 130 -21.42 -45.21 -16.95
N VAL A 131 -20.83 -44.04 -17.22
CA VAL A 131 -19.45 -43.71 -16.88
C VAL A 131 -19.23 -43.74 -15.37
N VAL A 132 -20.15 -43.15 -14.59
CA VAL A 132 -20.01 -43.06 -13.13
C VAL A 132 -20.24 -44.43 -12.46
N GLN A 133 -21.08 -45.30 -13.04
CA GLN A 133 -21.36 -46.65 -12.52
C GLN A 133 -20.26 -47.67 -12.84
N ASP A 134 -19.57 -47.52 -13.96
CA ASP A 134 -18.55 -48.47 -14.39
C ASP A 134 -17.24 -48.29 -13.59
N GLY A 135 -17.00 -49.21 -12.66
CA GLY A 135 -15.80 -49.23 -11.83
C GLY A 135 -14.49 -49.48 -12.59
N SER A 136 -14.55 -49.93 -13.86
CA SER A 136 -13.37 -50.11 -14.71
C SER A 136 -12.89 -48.79 -15.35
N VAL A 137 -13.73 -47.75 -15.34
CA VAL A 137 -13.41 -46.44 -15.91
C VAL A 137 -12.50 -45.65 -14.97
N ASP A 138 -11.55 -44.92 -15.56
CA ASP A 138 -10.60 -44.08 -14.85
C ASP A 138 -11.30 -43.10 -13.89
N LYS A 139 -10.70 -42.91 -12.70
CA LYS A 139 -11.25 -42.04 -11.66
C LYS A 139 -11.47 -40.60 -12.14
N THR A 140 -10.59 -40.08 -13.00
CA THR A 140 -10.70 -38.71 -13.52
C THR A 140 -11.95 -38.52 -14.39
N LEU A 141 -12.23 -39.49 -15.25
CA LEU A 141 -13.44 -39.54 -16.09
C LEU A 141 -14.72 -39.63 -15.24
N ARG A 142 -14.69 -40.45 -14.20
CA ARG A 142 -15.81 -40.59 -13.27
C ARG A 142 -16.09 -39.30 -12.48
N ILE A 143 -15.05 -38.56 -12.09
CA ILE A 143 -15.21 -37.25 -11.44
C ILE A 143 -15.84 -36.24 -12.41
N ALA A 144 -15.34 -36.16 -13.65
CA ALA A 144 -15.91 -35.28 -14.68
C ALA A 144 -17.41 -35.59 -14.93
N ALA A 145 -17.75 -36.87 -15.09
CA ALA A 145 -19.13 -37.33 -15.23
C ALA A 145 -19.97 -37.14 -13.94
N SER A 146 -19.37 -37.12 -12.75
CA SER A 146 -20.13 -36.82 -11.52
C SER A 146 -20.55 -35.34 -11.44
N ASN A 147 -19.72 -34.42 -11.94
CA ASN A 147 -20.09 -33.01 -12.06
C ASN A 147 -21.25 -32.83 -13.05
N ALA A 148 -21.28 -33.65 -14.11
CA ALA A 148 -22.38 -33.74 -15.07
C ALA A 148 -23.72 -34.05 -14.40
N VAL A 149 -23.70 -35.10 -13.59
CA VAL A 149 -24.90 -35.65 -12.95
C VAL A 149 -25.55 -34.60 -12.05
N ILE A 150 -24.74 -33.79 -11.36
CA ILE A 150 -25.21 -32.70 -10.47
C ILE A 150 -25.73 -31.50 -11.22
N ALA A 151 -25.18 -31.18 -12.39
CA ALA A 151 -25.63 -30.06 -13.21
C ALA A 151 -27.07 -30.23 -13.72
N ALA A 152 -27.57 -31.47 -13.84
CA ALA A 152 -28.94 -31.76 -14.28
C ALA A 152 -30.03 -31.28 -13.29
N ARG A 153 -29.69 -31.08 -12.01
CA ARG A 153 -30.61 -30.62 -10.93
C ARG A 153 -31.90 -31.45 -10.74
N ASP A 154 -32.05 -32.59 -11.42
CA ASP A 154 -33.14 -33.53 -11.21
C ASP A 154 -32.84 -34.44 -10.00
N VAL A 155 -33.59 -34.26 -8.91
CA VAL A 155 -33.47 -35.03 -7.68
C VAL A 155 -33.61 -36.53 -7.92
N THR A 156 -34.57 -36.95 -8.75
CA THR A 156 -34.87 -38.37 -8.95
C THR A 156 -33.76 -39.08 -9.71
N TYR A 157 -33.21 -38.41 -10.72
CA TYR A 157 -32.02 -38.87 -11.44
C TYR A 157 -30.80 -38.90 -10.51
N LEU A 158 -30.56 -37.84 -9.75
CA LEU A 158 -29.44 -37.73 -8.81
C LEU A 158 -29.42 -38.85 -7.77
N THR A 159 -30.54 -39.09 -7.11
CA THR A 159 -30.61 -40.11 -6.04
C THR A 159 -30.50 -41.52 -6.59
N THR A 160 -31.03 -41.76 -7.79
CA THR A 160 -30.90 -43.04 -8.49
C THR A 160 -29.44 -43.32 -8.86
N VAL A 161 -28.74 -42.31 -9.40
CA VAL A 161 -27.31 -42.45 -9.72
C VAL A 161 -26.51 -42.66 -8.44
N MET A 162 -26.60 -41.76 -7.45
CA MET A 162 -25.80 -41.83 -6.22
C MET A 162 -25.92 -43.17 -5.45
N LYS A 163 -27.04 -43.89 -5.53
CA LYS A 163 -27.20 -45.22 -4.90
C LYS A 163 -26.35 -46.33 -5.54
N THR A 164 -25.94 -46.15 -6.79
CA THR A 164 -25.28 -47.18 -7.62
C THR A 164 -23.78 -46.98 -7.80
N VAL A 165 -23.25 -45.90 -7.24
CA VAL A 165 -21.93 -45.37 -7.57
C VAL A 165 -20.88 -45.77 -6.53
N PRO A 166 -19.62 -46.03 -6.94
CA PRO A 166 -18.52 -46.25 -6.01
C PRO A 166 -18.33 -45.12 -4.99
N GLU A 167 -17.80 -45.47 -3.82
CA GLU A 167 -17.71 -44.58 -2.66
C GLU A 167 -16.88 -43.31 -2.89
N ASP A 168 -15.80 -43.42 -3.68
CA ASP A 168 -14.92 -42.30 -4.01
C ASP A 168 -15.65 -41.21 -4.80
N ILE A 169 -16.55 -41.61 -5.70
CA ILE A 169 -17.34 -40.67 -6.49
C ILE A 169 -18.57 -40.19 -5.71
N LEU A 170 -19.17 -41.05 -4.88
CA LEU A 170 -20.24 -40.66 -3.97
C LEU A 170 -19.82 -39.51 -3.05
N CYS A 171 -18.57 -39.53 -2.58
CA CYS A 171 -18.01 -38.43 -1.78
C CYS A 171 -18.01 -37.09 -2.55
N ASN A 172 -17.51 -37.09 -3.79
CA ASN A 172 -17.52 -35.88 -4.63
C ASN A 172 -18.95 -35.39 -4.91
N LEU A 173 -19.88 -36.32 -5.15
CA LEU A 173 -21.28 -35.98 -5.36
C LEU A 173 -21.90 -35.30 -4.13
N PHE A 174 -21.62 -35.77 -2.91
CA PHE A 174 -22.08 -35.07 -1.70
C PHE A 174 -21.44 -33.70 -1.51
N HIS A 175 -20.13 -33.56 -1.74
CA HIS A 175 -19.45 -32.27 -1.66
C HIS A 175 -20.09 -31.24 -2.61
N LYS A 176 -20.36 -31.64 -3.86
CA LYS A 176 -21.02 -30.78 -4.86
C LYS A 176 -22.51 -30.56 -4.57
N ALA A 177 -23.20 -31.53 -3.98
CA ALA A 177 -24.58 -31.36 -3.54
C ALA A 177 -24.74 -30.26 -2.47
N LEU A 178 -23.70 -29.95 -1.69
CA LEU A 178 -23.72 -28.80 -0.77
C LEU A 178 -23.84 -27.45 -1.49
N MET A 179 -23.44 -27.40 -2.77
CA MET A 179 -23.41 -26.19 -3.59
C MET A 179 -24.70 -25.97 -4.39
N LEU A 180 -25.66 -26.90 -4.32
CA LEU A 180 -26.96 -26.81 -4.99
C LEU A 180 -27.93 -25.91 -4.20
N ASP A 181 -29.10 -25.63 -4.79
CA ASP A 181 -30.16 -24.90 -4.11
C ASP A 181 -30.66 -25.67 -2.86
N PRO A 182 -31.06 -24.96 -1.79
CA PRO A 182 -31.39 -25.61 -0.52
C PRO A 182 -32.52 -26.65 -0.59
N GLN A 183 -33.43 -26.54 -1.55
CA GLN A 183 -34.57 -27.46 -1.66
C GLN A 183 -34.13 -28.79 -2.29
N THR A 184 -33.39 -28.73 -3.39
CA THR A 184 -32.81 -29.90 -4.06
C THR A 184 -31.86 -30.63 -3.13
N SER A 185 -30.95 -29.91 -2.48
CA SER A 185 -30.01 -30.49 -1.50
C SER A 185 -30.73 -31.21 -0.37
N GLY A 186 -31.74 -30.58 0.23
CA GLY A 186 -32.52 -31.17 1.33
C GLY A 186 -33.10 -32.53 0.99
N ARG A 187 -33.70 -32.68 -0.20
CA ARG A 187 -34.27 -33.95 -0.66
C ARG A 187 -33.20 -35.01 -0.90
N VAL A 188 -32.07 -34.63 -1.52
CA VAL A 188 -30.95 -35.56 -1.76
C VAL A 188 -30.42 -36.11 -0.43
N PHE A 189 -30.13 -35.26 0.57
CA PHE A 189 -29.58 -35.73 1.85
C PHE A 189 -30.59 -36.56 2.67
N GLU A 190 -31.90 -36.30 2.52
CA GLU A 190 -32.95 -37.06 3.22
C GLU A 190 -33.04 -38.52 2.75
N GLU A 191 -32.84 -38.79 1.45
CA GLU A 191 -32.92 -40.15 0.90
C GLU A 191 -31.79 -41.10 1.35
N PHE A 192 -30.62 -40.56 1.73
CA PHE A 192 -29.42 -41.37 2.01
C PHE A 192 -29.19 -41.70 3.49
N VAL A 193 -30.12 -41.31 4.38
CA VAL A 193 -30.00 -41.58 5.82
C VAL A 193 -29.88 -43.06 6.15
N SER A 194 -30.63 -43.93 5.47
CA SER A 194 -30.64 -45.37 5.71
C SER A 194 -29.32 -46.07 5.32
N VAL A 195 -28.66 -45.58 4.26
CA VAL A 195 -27.43 -46.16 3.69
C VAL A 195 -26.16 -45.58 4.35
N SER A 196 -26.27 -44.45 5.04
CA SER A 196 -25.17 -43.73 5.68
C SER A 196 -24.24 -44.55 6.59
N LYS A 197 -24.69 -45.72 7.08
CA LYS A 197 -23.90 -46.59 7.96
C LYS A 197 -22.67 -47.20 7.27
N SER A 198 -22.72 -47.39 5.96
CA SER A 198 -21.63 -48.01 5.18
C SER A 198 -20.64 -46.99 4.60
N PHE A 199 -20.82 -45.69 4.88
CA PHE A 199 -19.96 -44.64 4.32
C PHE A 199 -18.60 -44.56 5.02
N SER A 200 -17.60 -44.22 4.22
CA SER A 200 -16.25 -43.90 4.63
C SER A 200 -16.27 -42.64 5.50
N PRO A 201 -15.23 -42.42 6.31
CA PRO A 201 -15.15 -41.23 7.16
C PRO A 201 -15.27 -39.90 6.40
N GLU A 202 -14.80 -39.86 5.15
CA GLU A 202 -14.82 -38.67 4.31
C GLU A 202 -16.23 -38.40 3.75
N THR A 203 -16.81 -39.40 3.08
CA THR A 203 -18.18 -39.36 2.55
C THR A 203 -19.18 -39.05 3.65
N LEU A 204 -19.03 -39.67 4.82
CA LEU A 204 -19.87 -39.43 5.98
C LEU A 204 -19.75 -37.98 6.49
N GLY A 205 -18.56 -37.38 6.46
CA GLY A 205 -18.35 -35.99 6.88
C GLY A 205 -19.15 -35.00 6.02
N TYR A 206 -19.04 -35.11 4.69
CA TYR A 206 -19.82 -34.29 3.75
C TYR A 206 -21.32 -34.54 3.85
N PHE A 207 -21.74 -35.81 3.98
CA PHE A 207 -23.13 -36.17 4.18
C PHE A 207 -23.73 -35.54 5.44
N LEU A 208 -23.06 -35.66 6.59
CA LEU A 208 -23.56 -35.13 7.86
C LEU A 208 -23.64 -33.60 7.84
N ALA A 209 -22.73 -32.92 7.14
CA ALA A 209 -22.78 -31.46 6.97
C ALA A 209 -24.04 -31.05 6.19
N GLY A 210 -24.31 -31.70 5.05
CA GLY A 210 -25.52 -31.44 4.26
C GLY A 210 -26.81 -31.81 4.98
N TYR A 211 -26.81 -32.95 5.67
CA TYR A 211 -27.94 -33.40 6.51
C TYR A 211 -28.26 -32.38 7.62
N LEU A 212 -27.24 -31.81 8.25
CA LEU A 212 -27.40 -30.78 9.28
C LEU A 212 -27.94 -29.46 8.70
N ILE A 213 -27.42 -29.02 7.53
CA ILE A 213 -27.75 -27.73 6.93
C ILE A 213 -29.13 -27.73 6.28
N PHE A 214 -29.44 -28.74 5.44
CA PHE A 214 -30.56 -28.68 4.50
C PHE A 214 -31.79 -29.49 4.93
N VAL A 215 -31.64 -30.54 5.76
CA VAL A 215 -32.77 -31.39 6.16
C VAL A 215 -33.56 -30.74 7.30
N ARG A 216 -34.85 -30.46 7.06
CA ARG A 216 -35.73 -29.75 8.01
C ARG A 216 -35.83 -30.49 9.35
N ASN A 217 -36.06 -31.80 9.32
CA ASN A 217 -36.26 -32.64 10.51
C ASN A 217 -35.09 -33.61 10.75
N ALA A 218 -33.85 -33.10 10.69
CA ALA A 218 -32.68 -33.92 10.95
C ALA A 218 -32.71 -34.52 12.37
N ASP A 219 -32.48 -35.84 12.49
CA ASP A 219 -32.34 -36.50 13.79
C ASP A 219 -31.01 -36.08 14.45
N TYR A 220 -31.16 -35.24 15.47
CA TYR A 220 -30.04 -34.69 16.22
C TYR A 220 -29.27 -35.74 17.02
N LYS A 221 -29.95 -36.80 17.48
CA LYS A 221 -29.32 -37.90 18.22
C LYS A 221 -28.39 -38.69 17.31
N TYR A 222 -28.88 -39.03 16.11
CA TYR A 222 -28.09 -39.68 15.07
C TYR A 222 -26.85 -38.87 14.68
N LEU A 223 -27.01 -37.55 14.46
CA LEU A 223 -25.90 -36.64 14.15
C LEU A 223 -24.82 -36.66 15.22
N ILE A 224 -25.21 -36.51 16.49
CA ILE A 224 -24.26 -36.49 17.61
C ILE A 224 -23.54 -37.84 17.71
N GLU A 225 -24.26 -38.96 17.69
CA GLU A 225 -23.66 -40.29 17.83
C GLU A 225 -22.59 -40.56 16.76
N ARG A 226 -22.82 -40.09 15.52
CA ARG A 226 -21.86 -40.24 14.42
C ARG A 226 -20.65 -39.31 14.54
N LEU A 227 -20.84 -38.09 15.04
CA LEU A 227 -19.78 -37.11 15.22
C LEU A 227 -18.94 -37.34 16.49
N THR A 228 -19.51 -37.96 17.54
CA THR A 228 -18.81 -38.31 18.78
C THR A 228 -18.23 -39.72 18.79
N GLY A 229 -18.51 -40.53 17.77
CA GLY A 229 -17.97 -41.87 17.60
C GLY A 229 -16.45 -41.93 17.40
N LYS A 230 -15.91 -43.15 17.30
CA LYS A 230 -14.45 -43.42 17.21
C LYS A 230 -13.75 -42.83 15.98
N ALA A 231 -14.49 -42.37 14.97
CA ALA A 231 -13.94 -41.91 13.70
C ALA A 231 -13.56 -40.42 13.73
N LYS A 232 -12.47 -40.08 14.43
CA LYS A 232 -11.90 -38.72 14.52
C LYS A 232 -11.75 -38.00 13.17
N LYS A 233 -11.54 -38.76 12.07
CA LYS A 233 -11.43 -38.23 10.70
C LYS A 233 -12.74 -37.62 10.18
N VAL A 234 -13.90 -38.12 10.60
CA VAL A 234 -15.23 -37.62 10.17
C VAL A 234 -15.41 -36.15 10.53
N VAL A 235 -15.02 -35.78 11.76
CA VAL A 235 -15.18 -34.41 12.28
C VAL A 235 -14.40 -33.40 11.43
N LYS A 236 -13.22 -33.76 10.94
CA LYS A 236 -12.41 -32.89 10.06
C LYS A 236 -13.16 -32.59 8.77
N PHE A 237 -13.60 -33.61 8.04
CA PHE A 237 -14.31 -33.43 6.77
C PHE A 237 -15.67 -32.75 6.95
N PHE A 238 -16.39 -33.07 8.02
CA PHE A 238 -17.63 -32.38 8.41
C PHE A 238 -17.41 -30.87 8.60
N LEU A 239 -16.37 -30.47 9.34
CA LEU A 239 -16.07 -29.06 9.59
C LEU A 239 -15.58 -28.32 8.34
N SER A 240 -14.78 -28.98 7.48
CA SER A 240 -14.38 -28.43 6.19
C SER A 240 -15.60 -28.22 5.28
N ALA A 241 -16.49 -29.20 5.19
CA ALA A 241 -17.71 -29.13 4.41
C ALA A 241 -18.64 -27.98 4.85
N LEU A 242 -18.81 -27.76 6.16
CA LEU A 242 -19.56 -26.62 6.70
C LEU A 242 -18.91 -25.27 6.32
N TYR A 243 -17.57 -25.21 6.34
CA TYR A 243 -16.84 -23.99 6.03
C TYR A 243 -16.87 -23.66 4.53
N GLU A 244 -16.76 -24.68 3.67
CA GLU A 244 -16.79 -24.56 2.20
C GLU A 244 -18.18 -24.22 1.65
N CYS A 245 -19.26 -24.54 2.37
CA CYS A 245 -20.63 -24.29 1.90
C CYS A 245 -20.91 -22.79 1.66
N PRO A 246 -21.22 -22.34 0.43
CA PRO A 246 -21.47 -20.93 0.12
C PRO A 246 -22.90 -20.51 0.49
N CYS A 247 -23.81 -21.47 0.66
CA CYS A 247 -25.24 -21.24 0.87
C CYS A 247 -25.55 -20.80 2.32
N GLY A 248 -26.59 -19.98 2.49
CA GLY A 248 -27.14 -19.65 3.81
C GLY A 248 -27.62 -20.90 4.56
N PHE A 249 -27.51 -20.89 5.89
CA PHE A 249 -27.93 -22.03 6.71
C PHE A 249 -29.46 -22.09 6.81
N ALA A 250 -30.09 -23.19 6.37
CA ALA A 250 -31.56 -23.30 6.50
C ALA A 250 -32.00 -23.35 7.98
N ASN A 251 -31.13 -23.83 8.88
CA ASN A 251 -31.35 -23.77 10.33
C ASN A 251 -30.05 -23.40 11.09
N PRO A 252 -29.72 -22.10 11.20
CA PRO A 252 -28.46 -21.63 11.79
C PRO A 252 -28.32 -22.01 13.27
N LEU A 253 -29.42 -22.07 14.02
CA LEU A 253 -29.44 -22.44 15.44
C LEU A 253 -29.00 -23.88 15.67
N ARG A 254 -29.43 -24.79 14.79
CA ARG A 254 -29.03 -26.21 14.88
C ARG A 254 -27.54 -26.36 14.62
N VAL A 255 -27.03 -25.74 13.55
CA VAL A 255 -25.59 -25.75 13.22
C VAL A 255 -24.77 -25.19 14.39
N PHE A 256 -25.20 -24.06 14.95
CA PHE A 256 -24.57 -23.43 16.10
C PHE A 256 -24.51 -24.37 17.32
N LYS A 257 -25.64 -25.00 17.69
CA LYS A 257 -25.70 -25.95 18.81
C LYS A 257 -24.80 -27.17 18.59
N THR A 258 -24.72 -27.68 17.36
CA THR A 258 -23.82 -28.80 17.02
C THR A 258 -22.36 -28.42 17.23
N LEU A 259 -21.91 -27.28 16.67
CA LEU A 259 -20.52 -26.80 16.78
C LEU A 259 -20.07 -26.62 18.24
N LEU A 260 -20.99 -26.24 19.13
CA LEU A 260 -20.72 -26.08 20.56
C LEU A 260 -20.47 -27.41 21.29
N ILE A 261 -21.02 -28.52 20.80
CA ILE A 261 -20.97 -29.83 21.49
C ILE A 261 -19.90 -30.75 20.89
N LEU A 262 -19.36 -30.43 19.70
CA LEU A 262 -18.33 -31.26 19.05
C LEU A 262 -17.13 -31.56 19.97
N PRO A 263 -16.66 -32.82 20.00
CA PRO A 263 -15.49 -33.20 20.78
C PRO A 263 -14.22 -32.53 20.24
N TYR A 264 -13.25 -32.31 21.12
CA TYR A 264 -11.92 -31.88 20.69
C TYR A 264 -11.17 -33.06 20.07
N VAL A 265 -10.79 -32.92 18.80
CA VAL A 265 -10.03 -33.94 18.06
C VAL A 265 -8.58 -33.52 17.87
N SER A 266 -8.38 -32.28 17.40
CA SER A 266 -7.08 -31.69 17.09
C SER A 266 -7.15 -30.16 17.12
N LEU A 267 -6.00 -29.50 17.11
CA LEU A 267 -5.91 -28.05 16.97
C LEU A 267 -6.52 -27.55 15.65
N GLU A 268 -6.33 -28.29 14.55
CA GLU A 268 -6.88 -27.96 13.24
C GLU A 268 -8.42 -27.94 13.27
N THR A 269 -9.04 -28.99 13.83
CA THR A 269 -10.50 -29.08 13.97
C THR A 269 -11.07 -28.02 14.90
N GLU A 270 -10.33 -27.63 15.95
CA GLU A 270 -10.77 -26.55 16.84
C GLU A 270 -10.74 -25.19 16.11
N ARG A 271 -9.71 -24.95 15.29
CA ARG A 271 -9.63 -23.77 14.42
C ARG A 271 -10.80 -23.72 13.45
N LEU A 272 -11.09 -24.83 12.75
CA LEU A 272 -12.22 -24.92 11.83
C LEU A 272 -13.58 -24.72 12.54
N THR A 273 -13.74 -25.27 13.74
CA THR A 273 -14.96 -25.04 14.55
C THR A 273 -15.14 -23.55 14.84
N GLY A 274 -14.07 -22.88 15.26
CA GLY A 274 -14.07 -21.44 15.50
C GLY A 274 -14.38 -20.60 14.26
N ASN A 275 -13.79 -20.95 13.11
CA ASN A 275 -14.06 -20.26 11.83
C ASN A 275 -15.52 -20.45 11.39
N ASN A 276 -16.10 -21.63 11.58
CA ASN A 276 -17.51 -21.89 11.29
C ASN A 276 -18.45 -21.10 12.23
N LEU A 277 -18.11 -21.00 13.52
CA LEU A 277 -18.87 -20.15 14.47
C LEU A 277 -18.83 -18.68 14.06
N GLU A 278 -17.67 -18.16 13.67
CA GLU A 278 -17.47 -16.80 13.18
C GLU A 278 -18.31 -16.54 11.92
N LYS A 279 -18.23 -17.45 10.95
CA LYS A 279 -19.04 -17.41 9.72
C LYS A 279 -20.54 -17.37 10.01
N ILE A 280 -21.05 -18.19 10.94
CA ILE A 280 -22.48 -18.18 11.32
C ILE A 280 -22.86 -16.83 11.94
N VAL A 281 -22.04 -16.29 12.85
CA VAL A 281 -22.33 -15.00 13.50
C VAL A 281 -22.33 -13.86 12.47
N GLU A 282 -21.39 -13.84 11.53
CA GLU A 282 -21.33 -12.84 10.47
C GLU A 282 -22.51 -12.92 9.50
N LEU A 283 -22.89 -14.14 9.08
CA LEU A 283 -24.06 -14.36 8.24
C LEU A 283 -25.34 -13.91 8.95
N MET A 284 -25.54 -14.30 10.21
CA MET A 284 -26.73 -13.90 10.97
C MET A 284 -26.78 -12.40 11.27
N ARG A 285 -25.62 -11.74 11.42
CA ARG A 285 -25.53 -10.28 11.54
C ARG A 285 -26.05 -9.56 10.29
N LYS A 286 -25.90 -10.16 9.11
CA LYS A 286 -26.40 -9.63 7.83
C LYS A 286 -27.85 -10.03 7.56
N GLU A 287 -28.21 -11.27 7.85
CA GLU A 287 -29.50 -11.86 7.43
C GLU A 287 -30.64 -11.67 8.44
N SER A 288 -30.39 -11.83 9.74
CA SER A 288 -31.47 -11.86 10.75
C SER A 288 -31.00 -11.47 12.17
N PRO A 289 -31.29 -10.23 12.63
CA PRO A 289 -31.02 -9.79 14.00
C PRO A 289 -31.72 -10.62 15.10
N PHE A 290 -32.89 -11.20 14.81
CA PHE A 290 -33.64 -12.02 15.78
C PHE A 290 -32.86 -13.27 16.20
N VAL A 291 -32.39 -14.05 15.21
CA VAL A 291 -31.54 -15.23 15.45
C VAL A 291 -30.27 -14.84 16.20
N LEU A 292 -29.66 -13.70 15.89
CA LEU A 292 -28.48 -13.21 16.60
C LEU A 292 -28.74 -13.03 18.12
N ASN A 293 -29.90 -12.48 18.50
CA ASN A 293 -30.31 -12.36 19.90
C ASN A 293 -30.55 -13.72 20.57
N GLU A 294 -31.08 -14.70 19.84
CA GLU A 294 -31.25 -16.06 20.35
C GLU A 294 -29.89 -16.74 20.59
N LEU A 295 -28.93 -16.58 19.67
CA LEU A 295 -27.55 -17.05 19.85
C LEU A 295 -26.90 -16.42 21.10
N ALA A 296 -27.13 -15.14 21.33
CA ALA A 296 -26.65 -14.45 22.53
C ALA A 296 -27.29 -15.01 23.81
N THR A 297 -28.61 -15.21 23.81
CA THR A 297 -29.35 -15.80 24.94
C THR A 297 -28.83 -17.20 25.29
N ILE A 298 -28.62 -18.06 24.28
CA ILE A 298 -28.05 -19.41 24.46
C ILE A 298 -26.64 -19.32 25.06
N THR A 299 -25.83 -18.39 24.56
CA THR A 299 -24.44 -18.17 25.02
C THR A 299 -24.41 -17.79 26.50
N VAL A 300 -25.21 -16.81 26.92
CA VAL A 300 -25.30 -16.36 28.31
C VAL A 300 -25.76 -17.48 29.24
N ALA A 301 -26.84 -18.18 28.88
CA ALA A 301 -27.43 -19.22 29.72
C ALA A 301 -26.46 -20.38 30.00
N HIS A 302 -25.59 -20.71 29.05
CA HIS A 302 -24.69 -21.87 29.17
C HIS A 302 -23.30 -21.51 29.71
N LEU A 303 -22.84 -20.27 29.56
CA LEU A 303 -21.50 -19.88 29.97
C LEU A 303 -21.29 -20.08 31.48
N ASP A 304 -22.21 -19.56 32.30
CA ASP A 304 -22.10 -19.65 33.76
C ASP A 304 -22.33 -21.07 34.27
N THR A 305 -23.35 -21.76 33.73
CA THR A 305 -23.67 -23.13 34.14
C THR A 305 -22.53 -24.09 33.83
N LEU A 306 -21.86 -23.93 32.69
CA LEU A 306 -20.68 -24.72 32.34
C LEU A 306 -19.48 -24.37 33.21
N PHE A 307 -19.21 -23.08 33.47
CA PHE A 307 -18.09 -22.69 34.32
C PHE A 307 -18.24 -23.24 35.74
N ILE A 308 -19.44 -23.19 36.32
CA ILE A 308 -19.75 -23.81 37.62
C ILE A 308 -19.54 -25.33 37.57
N LYS A 309 -20.02 -26.00 36.52
CA LYS A 309 -19.83 -27.46 36.34
C LYS A 309 -18.35 -27.84 36.27
N ILE A 310 -17.52 -27.02 35.61
CA ILE A 310 -16.08 -27.24 35.47
C ILE A 310 -15.35 -27.04 36.79
N LYS A 311 -15.66 -25.93 37.50
CA LYS A 311 -15.01 -25.56 38.76
C LYS A 311 -15.32 -26.55 39.90
N ARG A 312 -16.50 -27.19 39.86
CA ARG A 312 -16.89 -28.20 40.83
C ARG A 312 -15.90 -29.37 40.82
N HIS A 313 -15.26 -29.62 41.97
CA HIS A 313 -14.21 -30.65 42.15
C HIS A 313 -13.02 -30.50 41.18
N PHE A 314 -12.65 -29.26 40.80
CA PHE A 314 -11.47 -29.04 39.97
C PHE A 314 -10.19 -29.38 40.73
N LEU A 315 -9.27 -30.09 40.06
CA LEU A 315 -7.97 -30.48 40.60
C LEU A 315 -7.00 -29.27 40.52
N SER A 316 -7.11 -28.38 41.50
CA SER A 316 -6.32 -27.15 41.56
C SER A 316 -4.88 -27.42 41.99
N MET A 317 -3.96 -26.70 41.35
CA MET A 317 -2.54 -26.66 41.73
C MET A 317 -2.23 -25.53 42.72
N GLU A 318 -3.22 -24.68 43.00
CA GLU A 318 -3.07 -23.51 43.86
C GLU A 318 -2.86 -23.91 45.32
N GLY A 319 -1.88 -23.31 45.98
CA GLY A 319 -1.58 -23.57 47.39
C GLY A 319 -0.81 -24.87 47.69
N VAL A 320 -0.50 -25.68 46.66
CA VAL A 320 0.29 -26.92 46.82
C VAL A 320 1.78 -26.58 46.99
N THR A 321 2.33 -26.84 48.17
CA THR A 321 3.76 -26.60 48.48
C THR A 321 4.59 -27.88 48.56
N GLN A 322 3.97 -29.02 48.85
CA GLN A 322 4.67 -30.29 49.03
C GLN A 322 4.83 -31.05 47.69
N ARG A 323 6.01 -31.65 47.48
CA ARG A 323 6.33 -32.39 46.24
C ARG A 323 5.41 -33.60 46.02
N GLU A 324 5.15 -34.39 47.06
CA GLU A 324 4.33 -35.62 46.99
C GLU A 324 2.86 -35.28 46.63
N GLU A 325 2.36 -34.18 47.18
CA GLU A 325 1.05 -33.61 46.86
C GLU A 325 0.97 -33.13 45.41
N LEU A 326 1.99 -32.39 44.96
CA LEU A 326 2.07 -31.90 43.59
C LEU A 326 2.03 -33.05 42.58
N LEU A 327 2.78 -34.12 42.83
CA LEU A 327 2.79 -35.32 41.99
C LEU A 327 1.42 -36.00 41.96
N SER A 328 0.72 -36.08 43.09
CA SER A 328 -0.63 -36.67 43.16
C SER A 328 -1.65 -35.85 42.34
N VAL A 329 -1.61 -34.51 42.44
CA VAL A 329 -2.51 -33.64 41.66
C VAL A 329 -2.18 -33.69 40.16
N LEU A 330 -0.89 -33.62 39.79
CA LEU A 330 -0.45 -33.75 38.41
C LEU A 330 -0.83 -35.11 37.82
N PHE A 331 -0.65 -36.18 38.58
CA PHE A 331 -1.06 -37.53 38.19
C PHE A 331 -2.57 -37.58 37.91
N SER A 332 -3.40 -37.11 38.84
CA SER A 332 -4.86 -37.07 38.64
C SER A 332 -5.28 -36.20 37.45
N ARG A 333 -4.59 -35.06 37.17
CA ARG A 333 -4.86 -34.24 35.97
C ARG A 333 -4.49 -34.95 34.67
N LEU A 334 -3.37 -35.67 34.64
CA LEU A 334 -2.97 -36.46 33.47
C LEU A 334 -3.92 -37.64 33.23
N VAL A 335 -4.38 -38.29 34.30
CA VAL A 335 -5.43 -39.32 34.24
C VAL A 335 -6.73 -38.71 33.71
N GLU A 336 -7.11 -37.52 34.17
CA GLU A 336 -8.30 -36.81 33.66
C GLU A 336 -8.24 -36.53 32.16
N GLN A 337 -7.05 -36.24 31.63
CA GLN A 337 -6.84 -35.89 30.23
C GLN A 337 -6.74 -37.12 29.30
N TYR A 338 -6.15 -38.22 29.77
CA TYR A 338 -5.72 -39.33 28.91
C TYR A 338 -6.34 -40.69 29.25
N ALA A 339 -6.88 -40.89 30.46
CA ALA A 339 -7.36 -42.21 30.86
C ALA A 339 -8.71 -42.57 30.23
N THR A 340 -8.91 -43.88 30.04
CA THR A 340 -10.22 -44.44 29.70
C THR A 340 -11.04 -44.68 30.97
N PRO A 341 -12.39 -44.77 30.88
CA PRO A 341 -13.22 -45.10 32.05
C PRO A 341 -12.81 -46.39 32.75
N ALA A 342 -12.40 -47.41 31.98
CA ALA A 342 -11.89 -48.67 32.51
C ALA A 342 -10.58 -48.48 33.28
N LEU A 343 -9.62 -47.73 32.73
CA LEU A 343 -8.35 -47.45 33.39
C LEU A 343 -8.53 -46.64 34.67
N LEU A 344 -9.45 -45.67 34.70
CA LEU A 344 -9.76 -44.91 35.90
C LEU A 344 -10.35 -45.78 37.01
N ASP A 345 -11.23 -46.74 36.68
CA ASP A 345 -11.77 -47.69 37.64
C ASP A 345 -10.66 -48.62 38.20
N ASP A 346 -9.79 -49.12 37.32
CA ASP A 346 -8.65 -49.95 37.71
C ASP A 346 -7.69 -49.20 38.65
N LEU A 347 -7.41 -47.92 38.39
CA LEU A 347 -6.59 -47.07 39.27
C LEU A 347 -7.27 -46.84 40.62
N ASN A 348 -8.57 -46.53 40.63
CA ASN A 348 -9.32 -46.36 41.88
C ASN A 348 -9.31 -47.63 42.74
N ARG A 349 -9.43 -48.81 42.13
CA ARG A 349 -9.33 -50.11 42.84
C ARG A 349 -7.93 -50.33 43.42
N TYR A 350 -6.89 -50.01 42.66
CA TYR A 350 -5.50 -50.13 43.11
C TYR A 350 -5.21 -49.28 44.36
N PHE A 351 -5.52 -47.98 44.32
CA PHE A 351 -5.28 -47.08 45.44
C PHE A 351 -6.22 -47.32 46.64
N LYS A 352 -7.38 -47.96 46.43
CA LYS A 352 -8.26 -48.47 47.49
C LYS A 352 -7.72 -49.73 48.20
N GLY A 353 -6.62 -50.30 47.71
CA GLY A 353 -5.98 -51.49 48.28
C GLY A 353 -6.45 -52.82 47.67
N VAL A 354 -7.33 -52.78 46.66
CA VAL A 354 -7.84 -53.97 45.96
C VAL A 354 -6.95 -54.24 44.74
N ARG A 355 -5.83 -54.94 44.95
CA ARG A 355 -4.80 -55.21 43.93
C ARG A 355 -5.15 -56.41 43.04
N ILE A 356 -6.12 -56.23 42.13
CA ILE A 356 -6.52 -57.26 41.15
C ILE A 356 -5.54 -57.29 39.96
N ILE A 357 -5.07 -56.12 39.53
CA ILE A 357 -4.17 -55.96 38.38
C ILE A 357 -2.76 -55.68 38.89
N PRO A 358 -1.72 -56.36 38.36
CA PRO A 358 -0.33 -56.05 38.71
C PRO A 358 0.04 -54.61 38.40
N GLU A 359 0.81 -53.98 39.30
CA GLU A 359 1.28 -52.59 39.16
C GLU A 359 1.96 -52.33 37.80
N ALA A 360 2.83 -53.24 37.36
CA ALA A 360 3.52 -53.15 36.08
C ALA A 360 2.56 -52.99 34.89
N LYS A 361 1.41 -53.67 34.92
CA LYS A 361 0.39 -53.61 33.86
C LYS A 361 -0.43 -52.32 33.91
N LEU A 362 -0.64 -51.74 35.09
CA LEU A 362 -1.26 -50.41 35.24
C LEU A 362 -0.36 -49.31 34.69
N ILE A 363 0.94 -49.38 35.00
CA ILE A 363 1.95 -48.45 34.48
C ILE A 363 2.03 -48.55 32.96
N GLU A 364 2.04 -49.77 32.40
CA GLU A 364 2.01 -49.99 30.95
C GLU A 364 0.76 -49.36 30.31
N ASN A 365 -0.43 -49.60 30.86
CA ASN A 365 -1.68 -49.02 30.36
C ASN A 365 -1.70 -47.48 30.43
N LEU A 366 -1.10 -46.89 31.47
CA LEU A 366 -0.93 -45.43 31.59
C LEU A 366 0.08 -44.87 30.59
N GLN A 367 1.17 -45.58 30.31
CA GLN A 367 2.12 -45.17 29.28
C GLN A 367 1.50 -45.26 27.88
N LEU A 368 0.69 -46.30 27.63
CA LEU A 368 -0.07 -46.45 26.38
C LEU A 368 -1.11 -45.34 26.21
N SER A 369 -1.78 -44.89 27.29
CA SER A 369 -2.79 -43.83 27.20
C SER A 369 -2.19 -42.47 26.82
N VAL A 370 -0.93 -42.21 27.20
CA VAL A 370 -0.18 -40.98 26.87
C VAL A 370 0.69 -41.15 25.61
N SER A 371 0.61 -42.29 24.90
CA SER A 371 1.43 -42.55 23.71
C SER A 371 1.26 -41.49 22.59
N GLN A 372 0.06 -40.91 22.47
CA GLN A 372 -0.26 -39.86 21.49
C GLN A 372 -0.01 -38.43 22.01
N ALA A 373 0.44 -38.25 23.25
CA ALA A 373 0.75 -36.94 23.82
C ALA A 373 2.13 -36.43 23.36
N ASP A 374 2.40 -35.16 23.64
CA ASP A 374 3.72 -34.56 23.40
C ASP A 374 4.78 -35.12 24.37
N ASP A 375 6.06 -34.89 24.03
CA ASP A 375 7.17 -35.42 24.84
C ASP A 375 7.20 -34.82 26.24
N GLU A 376 6.69 -33.60 26.43
CA GLU A 376 6.61 -32.94 27.73
C GLU A 376 5.61 -33.65 28.66
N GLU A 377 4.39 -33.92 28.19
CA GLU A 377 3.38 -34.65 28.95
C GLU A 377 3.76 -36.11 29.16
N LYS A 378 4.41 -36.76 28.18
CA LYS A 378 5.03 -38.09 28.37
C LYS A 378 6.06 -38.07 29.50
N ASN A 379 6.91 -37.05 29.54
CA ASN A 379 7.91 -36.91 30.60
C ASN A 379 7.27 -36.59 31.97
N ARG A 380 6.21 -35.75 32.00
CA ARG A 380 5.43 -35.50 33.21
C ARG A 380 4.74 -36.77 33.72
N MET A 381 4.17 -37.59 32.83
CA MET A 381 3.57 -38.88 33.18
C MET A 381 4.61 -39.83 33.76
N LYS A 382 5.80 -39.93 33.15
CA LYS A 382 6.92 -40.72 33.71
C LYS A 382 7.33 -40.24 35.11
N ALA A 383 7.41 -38.92 35.33
CA ALA A 383 7.73 -38.37 36.65
C ALA A 383 6.65 -38.69 37.70
N CYS A 384 5.37 -38.72 37.30
CA CYS A 384 4.24 -39.06 38.16
C CYS A 384 4.18 -40.54 38.54
N MET A 385 4.93 -41.44 37.89
CA MET A 385 4.98 -42.85 38.28
C MET A 385 5.55 -43.07 39.69
N GLN A 386 6.26 -42.09 40.24
CA GLN A 386 6.74 -42.09 41.63
C GLN A 386 5.58 -42.22 42.64
N VAL A 387 4.34 -41.85 42.27
CA VAL A 387 3.15 -41.98 43.12
C VAL A 387 2.86 -43.45 43.48
N PHE A 388 3.23 -44.42 42.63
CA PHE A 388 3.07 -45.85 42.92
C PHE A 388 4.09 -46.37 43.96
N SER A 389 5.24 -45.69 44.09
CA SER A 389 6.33 -46.07 44.99
C SER A 389 6.20 -45.52 46.42
N THR A 390 5.18 -44.69 46.68
CA THR A 390 5.02 -44.02 47.97
C THR A 390 4.57 -45.00 49.07
N THR A 391 5.36 -45.16 50.12
CA THR A 391 5.11 -46.10 51.23
C THR A 391 4.23 -45.53 52.35
N ARG A 392 3.96 -44.22 52.33
CA ARG A 392 3.11 -43.53 53.31
C ARG A 392 1.64 -43.74 52.98
N LYS A 393 0.89 -44.31 53.93
CA LYS A 393 -0.57 -44.53 53.80
C LYS A 393 -1.36 -43.24 53.51
N GLY A 394 -0.90 -42.09 54.02
CA GLY A 394 -1.54 -40.79 53.80
C GLY A 394 -1.57 -40.35 52.33
N ASP A 395 -0.46 -40.54 51.62
CA ASP A 395 -0.32 -40.07 50.22
C ASP A 395 -1.12 -40.96 49.24
N SER A 396 -1.19 -42.26 49.52
CA SER A 396 -2.03 -43.20 48.77
C SER A 396 -3.52 -42.88 48.93
N LEU A 397 -3.98 -42.62 50.17
CA LEU A 397 -5.36 -42.24 50.46
C LEU A 397 -5.73 -40.88 49.83
N ARG A 398 -4.76 -39.96 49.79
CA ARG A 398 -4.91 -38.69 49.11
C ARG A 398 -5.06 -38.85 47.60
N THR A 399 -4.19 -39.63 46.98
CA THR A 399 -4.26 -39.96 45.54
C THR A 399 -5.60 -40.62 45.22
N GLN A 400 -6.07 -41.54 46.07
CA GLN A 400 -7.40 -42.14 45.94
C GLN A 400 -8.53 -41.09 45.97
N THR A 401 -8.46 -40.13 46.90
CA THR A 401 -9.45 -39.07 47.02
C THR A 401 -9.48 -38.18 45.77
N LEU A 402 -8.29 -37.82 45.25
CA LEU A 402 -8.15 -37.02 44.04
C LEU A 402 -8.61 -37.78 42.77
N LEU A 403 -8.31 -39.07 42.66
CA LEU A 403 -8.82 -39.93 41.58
C LEU A 403 -10.36 -40.05 41.61
N GLY A 404 -10.97 -40.01 42.79
CA GLY A 404 -12.43 -39.94 42.94
C GLY A 404 -13.05 -38.64 42.41
N TRP A 405 -12.26 -37.57 42.26
CA TRP A 405 -12.70 -36.28 41.70
C TRP A 405 -12.40 -36.12 40.21
N VAL A 406 -11.69 -37.08 39.59
CA VAL A 406 -11.37 -37.06 38.17
C VAL A 406 -12.64 -37.11 37.33
N ASN A 407 -12.78 -36.16 36.41
CA ASN A 407 -13.88 -36.11 35.47
C ASN A 407 -13.36 -36.15 34.02
N LEU A 408 -13.47 -37.32 33.39
CA LEU A 408 -13.02 -37.56 32.01
C LEU A 408 -13.73 -36.66 30.97
N GLU A 409 -14.90 -36.08 31.29
CA GLU A 409 -15.56 -35.11 30.40
C GLU A 409 -14.95 -33.71 30.49
N ARG A 410 -14.21 -33.37 31.57
CA ARG A 410 -13.76 -32.00 31.84
C ARG A 410 -12.91 -31.39 30.70
N PRO A 411 -11.98 -32.11 30.06
CA PRO A 411 -11.25 -31.57 28.90
C PRO A 411 -12.18 -31.11 27.77
N SER A 412 -13.25 -31.86 27.50
CA SER A 412 -14.25 -31.49 26.48
C SER A 412 -15.10 -30.29 26.93
N LEU A 413 -15.47 -30.22 28.21
CA LEU A 413 -16.21 -29.10 28.80
C LEU A 413 -15.38 -27.81 28.78
N MET A 414 -14.07 -27.89 29.04
CA MET A 414 -13.15 -26.76 28.96
C MET A 414 -13.05 -26.18 27.55
N ARG A 415 -13.01 -27.04 26.52
CA ARG A 415 -13.03 -26.62 25.11
C ARG A 415 -14.37 -25.97 24.76
N ARG A 416 -15.47 -26.55 25.21
CA ARG A 416 -16.80 -25.97 25.06
C ARG A 416 -16.93 -24.60 25.75
N LEU A 417 -16.40 -24.45 26.97
CA LEU A 417 -16.32 -23.16 27.67
C LEU A 417 -15.53 -22.14 26.85
N ASN A 418 -14.37 -22.53 26.31
CA ASN A 418 -13.56 -21.67 25.46
C ASN A 418 -14.33 -21.16 24.23
N ARG A 419 -15.14 -22.01 23.60
CA ARG A 419 -16.02 -21.62 22.48
C ARG A 419 -17.08 -20.61 22.91
N PHE A 420 -17.71 -20.80 24.08
CA PHE A 420 -18.67 -19.83 24.63
C PHE A 420 -18.04 -18.47 24.96
N VAL A 421 -16.83 -18.47 25.54
CA VAL A 421 -16.08 -17.22 25.80
C VAL A 421 -15.80 -16.48 24.49
N ARG A 422 -15.29 -17.17 23.46
CA ARG A 422 -15.08 -16.61 22.12
C ARG A 422 -16.36 -16.03 21.53
N LEU A 423 -17.49 -16.75 21.66
CA LEU A 423 -18.79 -16.32 21.15
C LEU A 423 -19.34 -15.09 21.86
N ALA A 424 -19.15 -14.99 23.18
CA ALA A 424 -19.57 -13.83 23.94
C ALA A 424 -18.90 -12.54 23.41
N GLY A 425 -17.60 -12.61 23.10
CA GLY A 425 -16.87 -11.53 22.47
C GLY A 425 -17.37 -11.21 21.04
N MET A 426 -17.53 -12.23 20.19
CA MET A 426 -18.05 -12.07 18.81
C MET A 426 -19.45 -11.46 18.75
N LEU A 427 -20.33 -11.86 19.67
CA LEU A 427 -21.71 -11.39 19.76
C LEU A 427 -21.85 -10.04 20.51
N GLY A 428 -20.77 -9.54 21.12
CA GLY A 428 -20.78 -8.24 21.81
C GLY A 428 -21.56 -8.24 23.13
N ILE A 429 -21.62 -9.36 23.85
CA ILE A 429 -22.43 -9.53 25.05
C ILE A 429 -21.76 -8.89 26.28
N LYS A 430 -22.06 -7.63 26.57
CA LYS A 430 -21.43 -6.91 27.69
C LYS A 430 -21.80 -7.43 29.08
N THR A 431 -22.95 -8.09 29.24
CA THR A 431 -23.42 -8.59 30.54
C THR A 431 -22.54 -9.68 31.14
N VAL A 432 -21.78 -10.42 30.31
CA VAL A 432 -20.92 -11.53 30.77
C VAL A 432 -19.48 -11.13 31.09
N ILE A 433 -19.12 -9.83 30.99
CA ILE A 433 -17.75 -9.35 31.25
C ILE A 433 -17.22 -9.84 32.59
N LYS A 434 -17.99 -9.69 33.68
CA LYS A 434 -17.60 -10.16 35.03
C LYS A 434 -17.38 -11.67 35.09
N ASN A 435 -18.13 -12.44 34.31
CA ASN A 435 -18.01 -13.89 34.28
C ASN A 435 -16.75 -14.30 33.49
N ILE A 436 -16.47 -13.63 32.38
CA ILE A 436 -15.22 -13.84 31.63
C ILE A 436 -13.99 -13.42 32.44
N GLN A 437 -14.06 -12.36 33.25
CA GLN A 437 -12.98 -11.97 34.18
C GLN A 437 -12.69 -13.08 35.21
N LYS A 438 -13.73 -13.69 35.80
CA LYS A 438 -13.57 -14.84 36.71
C LYS A 438 -12.96 -16.06 36.00
N ILE A 439 -13.34 -16.28 34.74
CA ILE A 439 -12.77 -17.35 33.90
C ILE A 439 -11.30 -17.08 33.59
N LEU A 440 -10.94 -15.83 33.30
CA LEU A 440 -9.56 -15.41 33.05
C LEU A 440 -8.68 -15.60 34.28
N GLU A 441 -9.15 -15.19 35.47
CA GLU A 441 -8.45 -15.41 36.73
C GLU A 441 -8.23 -16.92 36.98
N PHE A 442 -9.27 -17.72 36.83
CA PHE A 442 -9.16 -19.18 36.91
C PHE A 442 -8.15 -19.75 35.90
N ALA A 443 -8.17 -19.28 34.64
CA ALA A 443 -7.26 -19.76 33.61
C ALA A 443 -5.79 -19.41 33.92
N ARG A 444 -5.53 -18.25 34.53
CA ARG A 444 -4.18 -17.84 34.97
C ARG A 444 -3.68 -18.68 36.13
N THR A 445 -4.49 -18.84 37.17
CA THR A 445 -4.15 -19.65 38.34
C THR A 445 -3.85 -21.08 37.95
N GLU A 446 -4.68 -21.66 37.08
CA GLU A 446 -4.57 -23.06 36.65
C GLU A 446 -3.70 -23.30 35.41
N ARG A 447 -3.07 -22.23 34.89
CA ARG A 447 -2.20 -22.23 33.70
C ARG A 447 -2.84 -22.83 32.44
N VAL A 448 -4.12 -22.51 32.19
CA VAL A 448 -4.85 -22.94 30.99
C VAL A 448 -4.66 -21.93 29.86
N THR A 449 -3.55 -22.07 29.13
CA THR A 449 -3.05 -21.07 28.16
C THR A 449 -4.06 -20.65 27.08
N TYR A 450 -4.76 -21.59 26.45
CA TYR A 450 -5.72 -21.28 25.38
C TYR A 450 -6.97 -20.54 25.89
N LEU A 451 -7.39 -20.82 27.13
CA LEU A 451 -8.56 -20.20 27.74
C LEU A 451 -8.21 -18.79 28.23
N GLU A 452 -7.01 -18.61 28.79
CA GLU A 452 -6.45 -17.31 29.14
C GLU A 452 -6.41 -16.40 27.91
N GLU A 453 -5.79 -16.87 26.81
CA GLU A 453 -5.67 -16.12 25.57
C GLU A 453 -7.05 -15.72 25.00
N THR A 454 -7.98 -16.69 24.89
CA THR A 454 -9.32 -16.44 24.34
C THR A 454 -10.14 -15.48 25.22
N SER A 455 -9.99 -15.57 26.55
CA SER A 455 -10.66 -14.67 27.48
C SER A 455 -10.17 -13.23 27.32
N VAL A 456 -8.86 -13.01 27.18
CA VAL A 456 -8.30 -11.68 26.91
C VAL A 456 -8.80 -11.12 25.58
N VAL A 457 -8.79 -11.91 24.50
CA VAL A 457 -9.32 -11.47 23.19
C VAL A 457 -10.79 -11.07 23.30
N SER A 458 -11.60 -11.88 24.00
CA SER A 458 -13.03 -11.64 24.15
C SER A 458 -13.32 -10.40 25.00
N LEU A 459 -12.54 -10.16 26.06
CA LEU A 459 -12.64 -8.94 26.87
C LEU A 459 -12.23 -7.69 26.08
N CYS A 460 -11.22 -7.79 25.20
CA CYS A 460 -10.88 -6.71 24.26
C CYS A 460 -12.03 -6.42 23.29
N GLN A 461 -12.67 -7.45 22.72
CA GLN A 461 -13.86 -7.30 21.87
C GLN A 461 -15.03 -6.62 22.59
N LEU A 462 -15.16 -6.85 23.90
CA LEU A 462 -16.21 -6.26 24.73
C LEU A 462 -15.87 -4.88 25.29
N TYR A 463 -14.67 -4.34 25.00
CA TYR A 463 -14.19 -3.05 25.51
C TYR A 463 -14.17 -2.98 27.04
N ASP A 464 -13.75 -4.05 27.70
CA ASP A 464 -13.59 -4.05 29.15
C ASP A 464 -12.44 -3.12 29.57
N LYS A 465 -12.79 -2.03 30.27
CA LYS A 465 -11.83 -1.03 30.72
C LYS A 465 -10.75 -1.64 31.62
N PHE A 466 -11.13 -2.53 32.53
CA PHE A 466 -10.17 -3.17 33.43
C PHE A 466 -9.08 -3.93 32.65
N THR A 467 -9.48 -4.72 31.67
CA THR A 467 -8.55 -5.46 30.81
C THR A 467 -7.63 -4.53 30.00
N LEU A 468 -8.19 -3.47 29.41
CA LEU A 468 -7.40 -2.51 28.61
C LEU A 468 -6.39 -1.74 29.45
N ASP A 469 -6.77 -1.29 30.65
CA ASP A 469 -5.90 -0.53 31.55
C ASP A 469 -4.70 -1.37 32.06
N HIS A 470 -4.86 -2.69 32.18
CA HIS A 470 -3.79 -3.59 32.62
C HIS A 470 -2.89 -4.07 31.48
N ALA A 471 -3.28 -3.89 30.22
CA ALA A 471 -2.52 -4.38 29.07
C ALA A 471 -1.04 -3.95 29.04
N PRO A 472 -0.67 -2.67 29.33
CA PRO A 472 0.74 -2.24 29.27
C PRO A 472 1.67 -3.05 30.18
N VAL A 473 1.18 -3.55 31.33
CA VAL A 473 1.95 -4.40 32.24
C VAL A 473 2.38 -5.71 31.56
N TYR A 474 1.51 -6.28 30.72
CA TYR A 474 1.78 -7.51 30.00
C TYR A 474 2.75 -7.29 28.83
N PHE A 475 2.69 -6.14 28.17
CA PHE A 475 3.67 -5.77 27.15
C PHE A 475 5.06 -5.53 27.75
N LEU A 476 5.14 -4.94 28.95
CA LEU A 476 6.40 -4.79 29.68
C LEU A 476 6.98 -6.14 30.16
N ARG A 477 6.13 -7.05 30.66
CA ARG A 477 6.51 -8.38 31.18
C ARG A 477 6.28 -9.51 30.16
N TRP A 478 6.52 -9.24 28.87
CA TRP A 478 6.14 -10.12 27.76
C TRP A 478 6.74 -11.55 27.82
N LYS A 479 7.92 -11.73 28.43
CA LYS A 479 8.56 -13.05 28.60
C LYS A 479 7.84 -13.96 29.60
N GLU A 480 7.25 -13.37 30.63
CA GLU A 480 6.69 -14.12 31.77
C GLU A 480 5.23 -14.51 31.54
N MET A 481 4.50 -13.75 30.71
CA MET A 481 3.06 -13.88 30.53
C MET A 481 2.66 -13.99 29.05
N LEU A 482 3.30 -14.91 28.35
CA LEU A 482 3.12 -15.12 26.90
C LEU A 482 1.67 -15.38 26.46
N PRO A 483 0.83 -16.16 27.16
CA PRO A 483 -0.56 -16.40 26.73
C PRO A 483 -1.43 -15.14 26.78
N SER A 484 -1.42 -14.40 27.90
CA SER A 484 -2.10 -13.10 28.00
C SER A 484 -1.62 -12.12 26.93
N LEU A 485 -0.29 -12.04 26.70
CA LEU A 485 0.27 -11.16 25.66
C LEU A 485 -0.26 -11.50 24.26
N LYS A 486 -0.24 -12.77 23.86
CA LYS A 486 -0.81 -13.21 22.57
C LYS A 486 -2.29 -12.83 22.46
N GLY A 487 -3.02 -12.93 23.57
CA GLY A 487 -4.41 -12.51 23.69
C GLY A 487 -4.59 -11.00 23.47
N TYR A 488 -3.79 -10.15 24.12
CA TYR A 488 -3.82 -8.71 23.91
C TYR A 488 -3.49 -8.33 22.49
N ILE A 489 -2.41 -8.90 21.92
CA ILE A 489 -2.02 -8.69 20.52
C ILE A 489 -3.21 -8.99 19.61
N ARG A 490 -3.78 -10.21 19.67
CA ARG A 490 -4.95 -10.58 18.86
C ARG A 490 -6.20 -9.76 19.15
N GLY A 491 -6.35 -9.24 20.37
CA GLY A 491 -7.46 -8.43 20.82
C GLY A 491 -7.44 -7.01 20.24
N THR A 492 -6.25 -6.47 19.96
CA THR A 492 -6.09 -5.07 19.50
C THR A 492 -6.86 -4.75 18.22
N ARG A 493 -6.99 -5.70 17.29
CA ARG A 493 -7.77 -5.54 16.04
C ARG A 493 -9.25 -5.22 16.27
N PHE A 494 -9.76 -5.47 17.47
CA PHE A 494 -11.16 -5.22 17.83
C PHE A 494 -11.37 -3.93 18.64
N CYS A 495 -10.31 -3.28 19.11
CA CYS A 495 -10.37 -2.08 19.93
C CYS A 495 -10.45 -0.81 19.04
N LYS A 496 -11.43 0.06 19.27
CA LYS A 496 -11.59 1.36 18.60
C LYS A 496 -11.62 2.55 19.60
N PRO A 497 -10.79 3.60 19.40
CA PRO A 497 -9.54 3.57 18.63
C PRO A 497 -8.59 2.53 19.25
N PRO A 498 -7.63 1.98 18.50
CA PRO A 498 -6.81 0.86 18.97
C PRO A 498 -5.79 1.34 20.02
N VAL A 499 -6.24 1.32 21.28
CA VAL A 499 -5.53 1.79 22.48
C VAL A 499 -4.13 1.17 22.64
N LEU A 500 -3.93 -0.03 22.09
CA LEU A 500 -2.75 -0.87 22.30
C LEU A 500 -1.74 -0.86 21.14
N LEU A 501 -1.94 -0.01 20.13
CA LEU A 501 -1.00 0.04 18.99
C LEU A 501 0.39 0.48 19.39
N LYS A 502 0.50 1.46 20.29
CA LYS A 502 1.78 1.94 20.78
C LYS A 502 2.54 0.80 21.46
N ASP A 503 1.86 0.02 22.29
CA ASP A 503 2.45 -1.13 22.99
C ASP A 503 2.90 -2.22 22.02
N ILE A 504 2.11 -2.52 20.97
CA ILE A 504 2.53 -3.46 19.92
C ILE A 504 3.76 -2.94 19.18
N ALA A 505 3.77 -1.66 18.80
CA ALA A 505 4.90 -1.06 18.10
C ALA A 505 6.17 -1.13 18.97
N GLU A 506 6.08 -0.78 20.25
CA GLU A 506 7.20 -0.89 21.20
C GLU A 506 7.68 -2.34 21.40
N LEU A 507 6.76 -3.31 21.40
CA LEU A 507 7.09 -4.73 21.44
C LEU A 507 7.84 -5.18 20.19
N LEU A 508 7.41 -4.74 19.01
CA LEU A 508 8.04 -5.08 17.72
C LEU A 508 9.46 -4.51 17.59
N MET A 509 9.75 -3.39 18.27
CA MET A 509 11.10 -2.82 18.34
C MET A 509 12.07 -3.67 19.17
N LYS A 510 11.62 -4.68 19.93
CA LYS A 510 12.51 -5.53 20.74
C LYS A 510 13.24 -6.56 19.85
N PRO A 511 14.58 -6.64 19.89
CA PRO A 511 15.35 -7.55 19.03
C PRO A 511 15.19 -9.02 19.44
N GLU A 512 14.89 -9.30 20.72
CA GLU A 512 14.76 -10.65 21.28
C GLU A 512 13.39 -11.31 21.00
N LEU A 513 12.51 -10.65 20.25
CA LEU A 513 11.17 -11.14 19.98
C LEU A 513 11.21 -12.38 19.07
N THR A 514 10.50 -13.45 19.45
CA THR A 514 10.41 -14.65 18.62
C THR A 514 9.71 -14.34 17.28
N LEU A 515 10.14 -15.04 16.21
CA LEU A 515 9.58 -14.85 14.87
C LEU A 515 8.05 -15.04 14.84
N ASP A 516 7.54 -16.03 15.58
CA ASP A 516 6.10 -16.31 15.67
C ASP A 516 5.31 -15.15 16.31
N LEU A 517 5.88 -14.53 17.34
CA LEU A 517 5.23 -13.41 18.01
C LEU A 517 5.28 -12.13 17.15
N ARG A 518 6.37 -11.94 16.41
CA ARG A 518 6.51 -10.85 15.43
C ARG A 518 5.49 -11.01 14.29
N LYS A 519 5.37 -12.21 13.71
CA LYS A 519 4.34 -12.54 12.70
C LYS A 519 2.94 -12.31 13.23
N LEU A 520 2.63 -12.76 14.45
CA LEU A 520 1.32 -12.56 15.06
C LEU A 520 0.95 -11.08 15.21
N ALA A 521 1.90 -10.24 15.65
CA ALA A 521 1.70 -8.81 15.79
C ALA A 521 1.46 -8.13 14.44
N ILE A 522 2.21 -8.48 13.39
CA ILE A 522 2.03 -7.94 12.04
C ILE A 522 0.70 -8.41 11.44
N ASP A 523 0.36 -9.69 11.53
CA ASP A 523 -0.94 -10.24 11.08
C ASP A 523 -2.12 -9.49 11.71
N THR A 524 -1.94 -9.02 12.94
CA THR A 524 -2.95 -8.26 13.66
C THR A 524 -3.00 -6.81 13.18
N ILE A 525 -1.84 -6.15 13.02
CA ILE A 525 -1.73 -4.79 12.50
C ILE A 525 -2.38 -4.69 11.11
N GLU A 526 -2.10 -5.63 10.20
CA GLU A 526 -2.70 -5.66 8.85
C GLU A 526 -4.23 -5.77 8.86
N LYS A 527 -4.80 -6.42 9.87
CA LYS A 527 -6.25 -6.60 10.03
C LYS A 527 -6.89 -5.51 10.87
N THR A 528 -6.12 -4.56 11.39
CA THR A 528 -6.62 -3.47 12.22
C THR A 528 -7.08 -2.32 11.34
N ASP A 529 -8.24 -1.77 11.66
CA ASP A 529 -8.79 -0.59 11.01
C ASP A 529 -8.24 0.68 11.68
N PHE A 530 -7.43 1.45 10.96
CA PHE A 530 -6.82 2.69 11.47
C PHE A 530 -7.61 3.95 11.10
N THR A 531 -8.85 3.82 10.60
CA THR A 531 -9.70 4.98 10.29
C THR A 531 -9.86 5.89 11.51
N GLY A 532 -9.53 7.18 11.35
CA GLY A 532 -9.69 8.20 12.40
C GLY A 532 -8.58 8.28 13.45
N VAL A 533 -7.51 7.47 13.36
CA VAL A 533 -6.41 7.49 14.33
C VAL A 533 -5.25 8.33 13.81
N LYS A 534 -5.06 9.54 14.36
CA LYS A 534 -3.96 10.44 13.97
C LYS A 534 -2.66 10.08 14.70
N GLY A 535 -1.52 10.20 14.01
CA GLY A 535 -0.18 10.12 14.62
C GLY A 535 0.40 8.71 14.81
N VAL A 536 -0.25 7.67 14.29
CA VAL A 536 0.24 6.28 14.39
C VAL A 536 1.26 5.94 13.30
N LEU A 537 1.10 6.51 12.11
CA LEU A 537 1.94 6.22 10.95
C LEU A 537 3.45 6.40 11.18
N PRO A 538 3.94 7.42 11.92
CA PRO A 538 5.35 7.54 12.27
C PRO A 538 5.90 6.38 13.11
N PHE A 539 5.06 5.66 13.87
CA PHE A 539 5.49 4.47 14.61
C PHE A 539 5.76 3.29 13.67
N PHE A 540 4.91 3.09 12.66
CA PHE A 540 5.09 2.03 11.67
C PHE A 540 6.29 2.31 10.75
N GLN A 541 6.56 3.57 10.43
CA GLN A 541 7.77 3.97 9.72
C GLN A 541 9.04 3.55 10.49
N ARG A 542 9.06 3.72 11.82
CA ARG A 542 10.19 3.26 12.66
C ARG A 542 10.40 1.74 12.64
N LEU A 543 9.35 0.95 12.43
CA LEU A 543 9.46 -0.51 12.36
C LEU A 543 10.28 -0.99 11.16
N LEU A 544 10.42 -0.16 10.11
CA LEU A 544 11.24 -0.50 8.94
C LEU A 544 12.73 -0.65 9.30
N PHE A 545 13.19 0.03 10.36
CA PHE A 545 14.60 0.05 10.80
C PHE A 545 14.94 -0.97 11.89
N VAL A 546 14.02 -1.87 12.24
CA VAL A 546 14.28 -2.87 13.27
C VAL A 546 15.30 -3.90 12.76
N GLU A 547 16.41 -4.03 13.47
CA GLU A 547 17.46 -5.01 13.20
C GLU A 547 16.92 -6.46 13.21
N ASN A 548 17.49 -7.33 12.39
CA ASN A 548 17.09 -8.75 12.23
C ASN A 548 15.63 -8.94 11.75
N THR A 549 15.12 -8.03 10.92
CA THR A 549 13.80 -8.16 10.30
C THR A 549 13.95 -8.64 8.86
N SER A 550 13.22 -9.70 8.48
CA SER A 550 13.26 -10.21 7.10
C SER A 550 12.64 -9.19 6.13
N ASP A 551 13.08 -9.21 4.88
CA ASP A 551 12.53 -8.34 3.82
C ASP A 551 11.02 -8.58 3.61
N GLU A 552 10.55 -9.81 3.84
CA GLU A 552 9.12 -10.14 3.82
C GLU A 552 8.33 -9.34 4.86
N ILE A 553 8.85 -9.21 6.09
CA ILE A 553 8.19 -8.45 7.15
C ILE A 553 8.20 -6.94 6.82
N ARG A 554 9.32 -6.43 6.29
CA ARG A 554 9.41 -5.02 5.87
C ARG A 554 8.41 -4.72 4.76
N ALA A 555 8.26 -5.61 3.78
CA ALA A 555 7.27 -5.47 2.72
C ALA A 555 5.83 -5.46 3.25
N ARG A 556 5.51 -6.32 4.22
CA ARG A 556 4.20 -6.34 4.91
C ARG A 556 3.91 -5.02 5.64
N ILE A 557 4.90 -4.48 6.37
CA ILE A 557 4.80 -3.16 7.01
C ILE A 557 4.62 -2.06 5.95
N GLY A 558 5.35 -2.13 4.85
CA GLY A 558 5.19 -1.22 3.71
C GLY A 558 3.78 -1.26 3.11
N GLY A 559 3.16 -2.43 3.03
CA GLY A 559 1.76 -2.60 2.62
C GLY A 559 0.78 -1.91 3.57
N VAL A 560 0.99 -2.05 4.89
CA VAL A 560 0.20 -1.33 5.91
C VAL A 560 0.35 0.18 5.75
N LEU A 561 1.59 0.67 5.58
CA LEU A 561 1.83 2.09 5.33
C LEU A 561 1.12 2.56 4.06
N CYS A 562 1.20 1.83 2.94
CA CYS A 562 0.51 2.20 1.71
C CYS A 562 -1.02 2.30 1.89
N GLN A 563 -1.62 1.36 2.62
CA GLN A 563 -3.06 1.36 2.86
C GLN A 563 -3.51 2.62 3.62
N TRP A 564 -2.76 3.01 4.66
CA TRP A 564 -3.19 4.01 5.65
C TRP A 564 -2.46 5.36 5.57
N ALA A 565 -1.45 5.50 4.72
CA ALA A 565 -0.65 6.71 4.61
C ALA A 565 -1.47 7.97 4.24
N ASP A 566 -1.06 9.08 4.85
CA ASP A 566 -1.57 10.44 4.64
C ASP A 566 -0.40 11.44 4.52
N ALA A 567 -0.71 12.73 4.32
CA ALA A 567 0.29 13.78 4.16
C ALA A 567 1.22 13.96 5.38
N THR A 568 0.89 13.44 6.56
CA THR A 568 1.67 13.65 7.79
C THR A 568 3.05 12.99 7.75
N ILE A 569 3.17 11.87 7.05
CA ILE A 569 4.45 11.14 6.90
C ILE A 569 5.17 11.48 5.60
N PHE A 570 4.63 12.36 4.75
CA PHE A 570 5.18 12.63 3.42
C PHE A 570 6.66 13.02 3.48
N GLN A 571 7.03 14.02 4.28
CA GLN A 571 8.43 14.46 4.40
C GLN A 571 9.34 13.36 4.95
N GLN A 572 8.88 12.61 5.96
CA GLN A 572 9.65 11.50 6.52
C GLN A 572 9.93 10.42 5.48
N MET A 573 8.93 10.05 4.68
CA MET A 573 9.13 9.09 3.59
C MET A 573 10.01 9.66 2.48
N LEU A 574 9.87 10.96 2.19
CA LEU A 574 10.67 11.67 1.18
C LEU A 574 12.16 11.70 1.53
N ASP A 575 12.51 11.70 2.82
CA ASP A 575 13.89 11.57 3.30
C ASP A 575 14.43 10.14 3.15
N LEU A 576 13.56 9.14 3.27
CA LEU A 576 13.93 7.72 3.11
C LEU A 576 14.20 7.29 1.67
N ILE A 577 13.87 8.14 0.68
CA ILE A 577 14.25 7.92 -0.72
C ILE A 577 15.76 7.75 -0.88
N SER A 578 16.58 8.43 -0.08
CA SER A 578 18.04 8.36 -0.16
C SER A 578 18.67 7.35 0.81
N HIS A 579 17.88 6.43 1.36
CA HIS A 579 18.35 5.46 2.36
C HIS A 579 19.29 4.40 1.75
N ALA A 580 20.26 3.89 2.52
CA ALA A 580 21.25 2.92 2.05
C ALA A 580 20.62 1.58 1.60
N GLU A 581 19.62 1.08 2.34
CA GLU A 581 18.91 -0.16 2.00
C GLU A 581 17.89 0.05 0.85
N SER A 582 18.03 -0.73 -0.23
CA SER A 582 17.13 -0.67 -1.40
C SER A 582 15.67 -1.03 -1.11
N CYS A 583 15.42 -1.96 -0.18
CA CYS A 583 14.05 -2.34 0.23
C CYS A 583 13.28 -1.14 0.82
N ILE A 584 13.95 -0.33 1.65
CA ILE A 584 13.37 0.87 2.27
C ILE A 584 13.10 1.94 1.21
N ARG A 585 13.99 2.12 0.22
CA ARG A 585 13.77 3.06 -0.89
C ARG A 585 12.53 2.70 -1.72
N VAL A 586 12.32 1.42 -2.01
CA VAL A 586 11.11 0.93 -2.72
C VAL A 586 9.85 1.22 -1.91
N ILE A 587 9.83 0.87 -0.62
CA ILE A 587 8.67 1.14 0.25
C ILE A 587 8.40 2.63 0.34
N ALA A 588 9.43 3.47 0.46
CA ALA A 588 9.29 4.92 0.47
C ALA A 588 8.62 5.45 -0.79
N CYS A 589 9.07 5.01 -1.97
CA CYS A 589 8.45 5.40 -3.24
C CYS A 589 6.99 4.97 -3.33
N GLN A 590 6.67 3.72 -2.94
CA GLN A 590 5.31 3.19 -2.95
C GLN A 590 4.37 4.00 -2.07
N VAL A 591 4.79 4.30 -0.84
CA VAL A 591 4.00 5.09 0.11
C VAL A 591 3.80 6.50 -0.42
N ILE A 592 4.85 7.15 -0.91
CA ILE A 592 4.76 8.51 -1.45
C ILE A 592 3.83 8.58 -2.66
N ARG A 593 3.89 7.61 -3.57
CA ARG A 593 2.96 7.51 -4.70
C ARG A 593 1.51 7.49 -4.24
N VAL A 594 1.19 6.66 -3.23
CA VAL A 594 -0.18 6.57 -2.70
C VAL A 594 -0.61 7.88 -2.03
N ILE A 595 0.28 8.54 -1.29
CA ILE A 595 -0.04 9.84 -0.68
C ILE A 595 -0.29 10.89 -1.79
N ALA A 596 0.56 10.97 -2.80
CA ALA A 596 0.44 11.94 -3.90
C ALA A 596 -0.84 11.74 -4.75
N GLN A 597 -1.35 10.50 -4.84
CA GLN A 597 -2.64 10.21 -5.47
C GLN A 597 -3.83 10.64 -4.60
N LYS A 598 -3.71 10.58 -3.27
CA LYS A 598 -4.78 10.94 -2.33
C LYS A 598 -4.87 12.45 -2.06
N ASP A 599 -3.75 13.16 -2.05
CA ASP A 599 -3.69 14.58 -1.66
C ASP A 599 -3.10 15.48 -2.79
N PRO A 600 -3.91 16.35 -3.42
CA PRO A 600 -3.44 17.26 -4.46
C PRO A 600 -2.57 18.41 -3.94
N GLY A 601 -2.50 18.65 -2.63
CA GLY A 601 -1.73 19.74 -2.02
C GLY A 601 -0.21 19.51 -1.96
N ILE A 602 0.26 18.32 -2.36
CA ILE A 602 1.68 17.96 -2.31
C ILE A 602 2.42 18.54 -3.53
N PRO A 603 3.56 19.22 -3.36
CA PRO A 603 4.36 19.76 -4.47
C PRO A 603 4.88 18.64 -5.38
N ARG A 604 4.21 18.44 -6.52
CA ARG A 604 4.55 17.40 -7.50
C ARG A 604 5.98 17.56 -8.04
N GLU A 605 6.44 18.79 -8.21
CA GLU A 605 7.78 19.10 -8.72
C GLU A 605 8.91 18.51 -7.85
N VAL A 606 8.76 18.56 -6.52
CA VAL A 606 9.76 18.02 -5.59
C VAL A 606 9.83 16.49 -5.69
N LEU A 607 8.67 15.85 -5.82
CA LEU A 607 8.57 14.40 -5.97
C LEU A 607 9.15 13.94 -7.31
N VAL A 608 8.75 14.60 -8.40
CA VAL A 608 9.24 14.32 -9.75
C VAL A 608 10.78 14.41 -9.78
N ASN A 609 11.35 15.49 -9.24
CA ASN A 609 12.80 15.68 -9.16
C ASN A 609 13.52 14.55 -8.39
N LYS A 610 12.95 14.08 -7.27
CA LYS A 610 13.54 12.96 -6.51
C LYS A 610 13.38 11.63 -7.25
N CYS A 611 12.24 11.36 -7.88
CA CYS A 611 12.06 10.15 -8.68
C CYS A 611 13.04 10.08 -9.86
N TYR A 612 13.37 11.22 -10.48
CA TYR A 612 14.42 11.27 -11.50
C TYR A 612 15.78 10.80 -11.00
N THR A 613 16.18 11.18 -9.77
CA THR A 613 17.44 10.69 -9.18
C THR A 613 17.42 9.18 -8.94
N LEU A 614 16.25 8.61 -8.65
CA LEU A 614 16.09 7.18 -8.42
C LEU A 614 16.04 6.34 -9.69
N LEU A 615 15.78 6.93 -10.86
CA LEU A 615 15.86 6.21 -12.14
C LEU A 615 17.30 5.74 -12.43
N GLU A 616 18.30 6.39 -11.83
CA GLU A 616 19.73 6.06 -11.97
C GLU A 616 20.26 5.16 -10.83
N ASP A 617 19.37 4.62 -9.99
CA ASP A 617 19.76 3.74 -8.86
C ASP A 617 20.41 2.43 -9.34
N GLU A 618 21.43 1.96 -8.62
CA GLU A 618 22.13 0.69 -8.91
C GLU A 618 21.18 -0.53 -8.90
N LYS A 619 20.07 -0.46 -8.17
CA LYS A 619 19.09 -1.55 -8.08
C LYS A 619 17.91 -1.32 -9.02
N PRO A 620 17.64 -2.24 -9.97
CA PRO A 620 16.57 -2.06 -10.95
C PRO A 620 15.18 -2.02 -10.30
N SER A 621 14.98 -2.65 -9.14
CA SER A 621 13.72 -2.58 -8.41
C SER A 621 13.36 -1.17 -7.95
N VAL A 622 14.35 -0.34 -7.61
CA VAL A 622 14.14 1.05 -7.17
C VAL A 622 13.83 1.94 -8.37
N ALA A 623 14.63 1.82 -9.44
CA ALA A 623 14.40 2.57 -10.69
C ALA A 623 13.03 2.27 -11.31
N GLN A 624 12.61 1.00 -11.31
CA GLN A 624 11.29 0.62 -11.79
C GLN A 624 10.16 1.21 -10.94
N GLU A 625 10.28 1.22 -9.61
CA GLU A 625 9.26 1.81 -8.73
C GLU A 625 9.20 3.34 -8.89
N ALA A 626 10.35 4.00 -9.10
CA ALA A 626 10.41 5.42 -9.42
C ALA A 626 9.72 5.73 -10.76
N LEU A 627 9.96 4.91 -11.79
CA LEU A 627 9.28 5.03 -13.08
C LEU A 627 7.76 4.88 -12.96
N VAL A 628 7.28 3.86 -12.24
CA VAL A 628 5.83 3.69 -12.00
C VAL A 628 5.26 4.88 -11.24
N THR A 629 6.02 5.47 -10.32
CA THR A 629 5.62 6.68 -9.60
C THR A 629 5.49 7.88 -10.54
N LEU A 630 6.45 8.09 -11.45
CA LEU A 630 6.39 9.16 -12.45
C LEU A 630 5.22 8.98 -13.43
N LEU A 631 4.97 7.74 -13.89
CA LEU A 631 3.82 7.43 -14.74
C LEU A 631 2.49 7.74 -14.04
N ALA A 632 2.38 7.42 -12.74
CA ALA A 632 1.21 7.75 -11.94
C ALA A 632 1.01 9.28 -11.77
N LEU A 633 2.08 10.07 -11.84
CA LEU A 633 2.04 11.53 -11.81
C LEU A 633 1.77 12.18 -13.18
N LYS A 634 1.63 11.37 -14.25
CA LYS A 634 1.46 11.82 -15.64
C LYS A 634 2.63 12.67 -16.14
N ASP A 635 3.85 12.25 -15.80
CA ASP A 635 5.07 12.86 -16.36
C ASP A 635 5.29 12.40 -17.81
N ASP A 636 5.49 13.35 -18.73
CA ASP A 636 5.59 13.09 -20.17
C ASP A 636 6.85 12.29 -20.54
N TYR A 637 7.95 12.50 -19.83
CA TYR A 637 9.23 11.84 -20.10
C TYR A 637 9.24 10.40 -19.58
N ALA A 638 8.49 10.10 -18.52
CA ALA A 638 8.32 8.74 -18.01
C ALA A 638 7.78 7.76 -19.07
N ILE A 639 6.96 8.24 -20.01
CA ILE A 639 6.45 7.42 -21.13
C ILE A 639 7.59 7.03 -22.07
N GLN A 640 8.55 7.93 -22.32
CA GLN A 640 9.73 7.64 -23.14
C GLN A 640 10.66 6.64 -22.44
N VAL A 641 10.93 6.85 -21.15
CA VAL A 641 11.75 5.92 -20.34
C VAL A 641 11.12 4.53 -20.27
N LEU A 642 9.78 4.44 -20.19
CA LEU A 642 9.08 3.16 -20.28
C LEU A 642 9.39 2.46 -21.61
N GLY A 643 9.46 3.19 -22.71
CA GLY A 643 9.87 2.66 -24.02
C GLY A 643 11.30 2.09 -24.03
N ASP A 644 12.24 2.73 -23.33
CA ASP A 644 13.65 2.32 -23.27
C ASP A 644 13.85 0.95 -22.59
N TYR A 645 12.98 0.57 -21.65
CA TYR A 645 13.05 -0.75 -21.02
C TYR A 645 12.84 -1.91 -22.01
N PHE A 646 12.26 -1.63 -23.19
CA PHE A 646 12.07 -2.61 -24.26
C PHE A 646 13.21 -2.64 -25.28
N LEU A 647 14.25 -1.81 -25.12
CA LEU A 647 15.46 -1.87 -25.94
C LEU A 647 16.31 -3.10 -25.58
N PRO A 648 17.17 -3.59 -26.50
CA PRO A 648 17.96 -4.81 -26.29
C PRO A 648 18.78 -4.83 -24.99
N GLU A 649 19.26 -3.67 -24.54
CA GLU A 649 20.10 -3.52 -23.36
C GLU A 649 19.37 -3.79 -22.03
N LYS A 650 18.09 -3.43 -21.94
CA LYS A 650 17.26 -3.55 -20.71
C LYS A 650 16.14 -4.59 -20.80
N ARG A 651 16.07 -5.34 -21.90
CA ARG A 651 15.02 -6.31 -22.23
C ARG A 651 14.70 -7.31 -21.12
N LYS A 652 15.70 -7.76 -20.35
CA LYS A 652 15.54 -8.71 -19.23
C LYS A 652 14.77 -8.13 -18.02
N GLU A 653 14.72 -6.80 -17.91
CA GLU A 653 14.06 -6.12 -16.80
C GLU A 653 12.60 -5.76 -17.09
N ALA A 654 12.20 -5.76 -18.36
CA ALA A 654 10.88 -5.36 -18.82
C ALA A 654 9.72 -6.19 -18.21
N PRO A 655 9.81 -7.54 -18.07
CA PRO A 655 8.71 -8.31 -17.49
C PRO A 655 8.41 -7.93 -16.02
N ALA A 656 9.44 -7.63 -15.24
CA ALA A 656 9.29 -7.19 -13.85
C ALA A 656 8.65 -5.80 -13.75
N LEU A 657 8.97 -4.90 -14.69
CA LEU A 657 8.35 -3.57 -14.77
C LEU A 657 6.88 -3.66 -15.15
N ILE A 658 6.53 -4.44 -16.18
CA ILE A 658 5.13 -4.63 -16.61
C ILE A 658 4.26 -5.13 -15.45
N ALA A 659 4.79 -6.02 -14.61
CA ALA A 659 4.08 -6.50 -13.42
C ALA A 659 3.73 -5.38 -12.43
N ARG A 660 4.61 -4.38 -12.29
CA ARG A 660 4.55 -3.31 -11.29
C ARG A 660 3.73 -2.08 -11.71
N LEU A 661 3.41 -1.93 -13.00
CA LEU A 661 2.67 -0.78 -13.50
C LEU A 661 1.33 -0.57 -12.75
N SER A 662 0.98 0.67 -12.44
CA SER A 662 -0.25 0.99 -11.70
C SER A 662 -1.50 0.87 -12.58
N ARG A 663 -2.59 0.30 -12.02
CA ARG A 663 -3.90 0.18 -12.68
C ARG A 663 -4.88 1.25 -12.12
N PRO A 664 -5.79 1.81 -12.94
CA PRO A 664 -5.94 1.63 -14.40
C PRO A 664 -4.81 2.31 -15.19
N PHE A 665 -4.53 1.82 -16.40
CA PHE A 665 -3.47 2.36 -17.25
C PHE A 665 -3.90 3.64 -17.95
N SER A 666 -2.97 4.57 -18.16
CA SER A 666 -3.22 5.71 -19.04
C SER A 666 -3.19 5.28 -20.51
N ARG A 667 -3.83 6.07 -21.38
CA ARG A 667 -3.89 5.83 -22.82
C ARG A 667 -2.50 5.74 -23.44
N GLU A 668 -1.57 6.57 -22.97
CA GLU A 668 -0.19 6.64 -23.45
C GLU A 668 0.60 5.40 -23.03
N VAL A 669 0.44 4.93 -21.79
CA VAL A 669 1.04 3.67 -21.32
C VAL A 669 0.51 2.49 -22.12
N LEU A 670 -0.80 2.43 -22.36
CA LEU A 670 -1.41 1.41 -23.21
C LEU A 670 -0.84 1.45 -24.63
N ALA A 671 -0.70 2.63 -25.25
CA ALA A 671 -0.13 2.77 -26.58
C ALA A 671 1.32 2.24 -26.66
N VAL A 672 2.15 2.51 -25.64
CA VAL A 672 3.52 1.97 -25.57
C VAL A 672 3.50 0.45 -25.45
N LEU A 673 2.74 -0.12 -24.50
CA LEU A 673 2.62 -1.58 -24.34
C LEU A 673 2.10 -2.24 -25.61
N PHE A 674 1.12 -1.61 -26.26
CA PHE A 674 0.49 -2.08 -27.49
C PHE A 674 1.46 -2.08 -28.68
N SER A 675 2.29 -1.04 -28.81
CA SER A 675 3.33 -0.96 -29.85
C SER A 675 4.34 -2.11 -29.77
N LYS A 676 4.47 -2.76 -28.61
CA LYS A 676 5.41 -3.87 -28.37
C LYS A 676 4.81 -5.25 -28.62
N ILE A 677 3.53 -5.36 -28.99
CA ILE A 677 2.90 -6.63 -29.37
C ILE A 677 3.63 -7.28 -30.55
N THR A 678 4.32 -6.52 -31.41
CA THR A 678 5.10 -7.06 -32.53
C THR A 678 6.48 -7.62 -32.14
N THR A 679 6.85 -7.61 -30.85
CA THR A 679 8.17 -8.07 -30.37
C THR A 679 8.19 -9.59 -30.17
N ASP A 680 9.24 -10.29 -30.62
CA ASP A 680 9.38 -11.76 -30.49
C ASP A 680 9.92 -12.26 -29.13
N ASP A 681 9.82 -11.50 -28.04
CA ASP A 681 10.26 -11.99 -26.73
C ASP A 681 9.16 -12.80 -26.01
N PRO A 682 9.35 -14.09 -25.72
CA PRO A 682 8.34 -14.88 -25.04
C PRO A 682 8.07 -14.40 -23.60
N GLU A 683 9.07 -13.93 -22.84
CA GLU A 683 8.87 -13.47 -21.46
C GLU A 683 8.05 -12.17 -21.41
N ILE A 684 8.35 -11.23 -22.32
CA ILE A 684 7.62 -9.97 -22.44
C ILE A 684 6.20 -10.23 -22.96
N GLN A 685 6.04 -11.07 -23.97
CA GLN A 685 4.74 -11.40 -24.55
C GLN A 685 3.82 -12.09 -23.56
N ASN A 686 4.34 -13.01 -22.74
CA ASN A 686 3.56 -13.63 -21.67
C ASN A 686 3.08 -12.59 -20.65
N LYS A 687 3.93 -11.66 -20.22
CA LYS A 687 3.52 -10.63 -19.26
C LYS A 687 2.60 -9.58 -19.86
N LEU A 688 2.80 -9.21 -21.11
CA LEU A 688 1.88 -8.36 -21.88
C LEU A 688 0.50 -9.02 -21.99
N ARG A 689 0.45 -10.34 -22.25
CA ARG A 689 -0.81 -11.09 -22.32
C ARG A 689 -1.59 -10.99 -21.01
N GLU A 690 -0.95 -11.26 -19.87
CA GLU A 690 -1.60 -11.14 -18.56
C GLU A 690 -2.23 -9.75 -18.33
N VAL A 691 -1.50 -8.69 -18.66
CA VAL A 691 -1.95 -7.31 -18.48
C VAL A 691 -3.03 -6.92 -19.49
N LEU A 692 -2.86 -7.26 -20.76
CA LEU A 692 -3.83 -6.90 -21.81
C LEU A 692 -5.13 -7.70 -21.68
N GLU A 693 -5.10 -8.93 -21.18
CA GLU A 693 -6.32 -9.68 -20.84
C GLU A 693 -7.09 -9.03 -19.68
N GLU A 694 -6.39 -8.51 -18.66
CA GLU A 694 -6.99 -7.73 -17.56
C GLU A 694 -7.68 -6.46 -18.11
N VAL A 695 -7.02 -5.75 -19.03
CA VAL A 695 -7.56 -4.54 -19.68
C VAL A 695 -8.77 -4.87 -20.56
N ALA A 696 -8.72 -5.98 -21.31
CA ALA A 696 -9.82 -6.42 -22.16
C ALA A 696 -11.10 -6.74 -21.36
N GLY A 697 -10.97 -7.15 -20.10
CA GLY A 697 -12.09 -7.36 -19.18
C GLY A 697 -12.57 -6.10 -18.44
N SER A 698 -11.94 -4.94 -18.67
CA SER A 698 -12.23 -3.68 -17.97
C SER A 698 -13.05 -2.70 -18.82
N GLU A 699 -13.37 -1.52 -18.29
CA GLU A 699 -14.01 -0.44 -19.06
C GLU A 699 -13.19 0.05 -20.27
N GLN A 700 -11.87 -0.22 -20.29
CA GLN A 700 -10.96 0.15 -21.39
C GLN A 700 -10.98 -0.84 -22.57
N SER A 701 -11.91 -1.80 -22.56
CA SER A 701 -12.03 -2.85 -23.58
C SER A 701 -12.17 -2.30 -25.01
N GLU A 702 -13.09 -1.37 -25.26
CA GLU A 702 -13.30 -0.79 -26.60
C GLU A 702 -12.09 -0.01 -27.13
N GLU A 703 -11.33 0.64 -26.24
CA GLU A 703 -10.11 1.35 -26.64
C GLU A 703 -9.02 0.37 -27.08
N LEU A 704 -8.85 -0.73 -26.34
CA LEU A 704 -7.95 -1.82 -26.70
C LEU A 704 -8.36 -2.46 -28.04
N ARG A 705 -9.66 -2.66 -28.27
CA ARG A 705 -10.21 -3.17 -29.53
C ARG A 705 -9.83 -2.28 -30.72
N ASN A 706 -10.06 -0.98 -30.61
CA ASN A 706 -9.76 -0.05 -31.70
C ASN A 706 -8.25 -0.02 -32.00
N MET A 707 -7.39 0.00 -30.98
CA MET A 707 -5.93 -0.09 -31.17
C MET A 707 -5.49 -1.41 -31.83
N LEU A 708 -6.12 -2.54 -31.48
CA LEU A 708 -5.91 -3.84 -32.13
C LEU A 708 -6.31 -3.82 -33.60
N LEU A 709 -7.52 -3.34 -33.90
CA LEU A 709 -8.03 -3.27 -35.26
C LEU A 709 -7.17 -2.35 -36.11
N ASP A 710 -6.83 -1.16 -35.62
CA ASP A 710 -5.97 -0.22 -36.34
C ASP A 710 -4.64 -0.88 -36.71
N THR A 711 -4.02 -1.60 -35.78
CA THR A 711 -2.71 -2.23 -36.01
C THR A 711 -2.77 -3.43 -36.96
N LEU A 712 -3.88 -4.18 -36.97
CA LEU A 712 -4.11 -5.28 -37.91
C LEU A 712 -4.46 -4.78 -39.33
N HIS A 713 -5.23 -3.69 -39.44
CA HIS A 713 -5.67 -3.13 -40.73
C HIS A 713 -4.58 -2.29 -41.40
N SER A 714 -3.88 -1.47 -40.61
CA SER A 714 -2.80 -0.59 -41.05
C SER A 714 -1.45 -1.29 -41.01
N GLY A 715 -1.32 -2.46 -41.65
CA GLY A 715 -0.07 -3.25 -41.68
C GLY A 715 1.19 -2.37 -41.69
N ALA A 716 1.83 -2.28 -40.53
CA ALA A 716 2.98 -1.43 -40.20
C ALA A 716 3.12 -0.14 -41.04
N LYS A 717 2.03 0.62 -41.22
CA LYS A 717 2.19 2.06 -41.47
C LYS A 717 2.20 2.67 -40.09
N THR A 718 3.40 2.89 -39.57
CA THR A 718 3.67 3.96 -38.62
C THR A 718 2.99 5.21 -39.18
N GLN A 719 1.77 5.49 -38.73
CA GLN A 719 1.32 6.85 -38.65
C GLN A 719 2.31 7.48 -37.68
N GLU A 720 3.27 8.21 -38.24
CA GLU A 720 3.88 9.34 -37.57
C GLU A 720 2.72 10.24 -37.11
N THR A 721 2.15 9.94 -35.93
CA THR A 721 1.59 10.97 -35.09
C THR A 721 2.76 11.91 -34.84
N GLY A 722 2.65 13.13 -35.37
CA GLY A 722 3.76 14.06 -35.52
C GLY A 722 4.72 14.06 -34.32
N GLY A 723 5.98 13.72 -34.63
CA GLY A 723 7.12 13.81 -33.72
C GLY A 723 7.36 12.57 -32.86
N LEU A 724 8.04 11.56 -33.41
CA LEU A 724 9.30 11.01 -32.87
C LEU A 724 9.77 9.90 -33.82
N LYS A 725 10.88 10.16 -34.54
CA LYS A 725 11.51 9.18 -35.44
C LYS A 725 12.27 8.11 -34.63
N PRO A 726 12.34 6.86 -35.13
CA PRO A 726 13.17 5.83 -34.52
C PRO A 726 14.66 6.16 -34.74
N ALA A 727 15.44 6.15 -33.66
CA ALA A 727 16.87 6.42 -33.68
C ALA A 727 17.62 5.32 -34.41
N THR A 728 17.98 5.59 -35.67
CA THR A 728 19.04 4.89 -36.38
C THR A 728 19.97 5.96 -36.94
N GLU A 729 21.26 5.75 -36.74
CA GLU A 729 22.41 6.58 -37.13
C GLU A 729 22.87 7.62 -36.08
N LYS A 730 24.19 7.57 -35.83
CA LYS A 730 24.96 8.35 -34.86
C LYS A 730 24.68 9.86 -34.99
N GLN A 731 23.74 10.35 -34.21
CA GLN A 731 23.61 11.76 -33.84
C GLN A 731 23.65 11.80 -32.32
N THR A 732 24.51 12.67 -31.78
CA THR A 732 24.53 13.08 -30.36
C THR A 732 23.12 13.16 -29.83
N SER A 733 22.84 12.41 -28.77
CA SER A 733 21.48 12.01 -28.46
C SER A 733 20.61 13.22 -28.12
N ILE A 734 19.39 13.27 -28.66
CA ILE A 734 18.32 14.19 -28.23
C ILE A 734 18.12 14.11 -26.70
N ILE A 735 18.50 12.97 -26.10
CA ILE A 735 18.56 12.72 -24.65
C ILE A 735 19.66 13.56 -23.98
N ASP A 736 20.85 13.70 -24.56
CA ASP A 736 21.92 14.57 -24.05
C ASP A 736 21.54 16.04 -24.20
N GLU A 737 20.88 16.42 -25.30
CA GLU A 737 20.36 17.78 -25.51
C GLU A 737 19.24 18.13 -24.53
N ALA A 738 18.28 17.22 -24.30
CA ALA A 738 17.22 17.41 -23.31
C ALA A 738 17.76 17.39 -21.87
N LYS A 739 18.76 16.54 -21.56
CA LYS A 739 19.48 16.55 -20.27
C LYS A 739 20.27 17.84 -20.08
N LEU A 740 20.92 18.36 -21.11
CA LEU A 740 21.58 19.65 -21.10
C LEU A 740 20.58 20.78 -20.92
N GLU A 741 19.45 20.77 -21.63
CA GLU A 741 18.40 21.79 -21.51
C GLU A 741 17.76 21.79 -20.13
N PHE A 742 17.52 20.61 -19.55
CA PHE A 742 16.94 20.47 -18.20
C PHE A 742 17.95 20.87 -17.11
N LYS A 743 19.22 20.43 -17.21
CA LYS A 743 20.30 20.89 -16.33
C LYS A 743 20.49 22.41 -16.43
N PHE A 744 20.44 22.95 -17.65
CA PHE A 744 20.56 24.38 -17.92
C PHE A 744 19.38 25.17 -17.35
N LYS A 745 18.13 24.71 -17.49
CA LYS A 745 16.96 25.35 -16.86
C LYS A 745 17.05 25.29 -15.32
N ARG A 746 17.48 24.17 -14.74
CA ARG A 746 17.63 24.01 -13.28
C ARG A 746 18.71 24.94 -12.70
N GLU A 747 19.83 25.10 -13.39
CA GLU A 747 20.95 25.91 -12.91
C GLU A 747 20.75 27.42 -13.16
N ASN A 748 19.96 27.79 -14.17
CA ASN A 748 19.88 29.18 -14.65
C ASN A 748 18.48 29.82 -14.57
N SER A 749 17.43 29.10 -14.16
CA SER A 749 16.08 29.69 -14.04
C SER A 749 15.79 30.25 -12.65
N GLN A 750 15.20 31.44 -12.58
CA GLN A 750 14.80 32.11 -11.35
C GLN A 750 13.46 32.82 -11.57
N VAL A 751 12.60 32.86 -10.54
CA VAL A 751 11.40 33.70 -10.58
C VAL A 751 11.80 35.11 -10.16
N LEU A 752 11.70 36.07 -11.07
CA LEU A 752 12.04 37.48 -10.83
C LEU A 752 10.93 38.39 -11.33
N THR A 753 10.87 39.60 -10.78
CA THR A 753 10.06 40.69 -11.32
C THR A 753 10.93 41.54 -12.23
N VAL A 754 10.58 41.55 -13.52
CA VAL A 754 11.27 42.33 -14.54
C VAL A 754 10.67 43.73 -14.57
N PHE A 755 11.55 44.73 -14.43
CA PHE A 755 11.27 46.16 -14.53
C PHE A 755 11.81 46.68 -15.85
N PHE A 756 10.96 47.37 -16.60
CA PHE A 756 11.33 48.09 -17.80
C PHE A 756 10.87 49.54 -17.68
N CYS A 757 11.75 50.51 -17.94
CA CYS A 757 11.34 51.89 -18.13
C CYS A 757 11.99 52.52 -19.35
N ASP A 758 11.37 53.58 -19.86
CA ASP A 758 11.81 54.33 -21.05
C ASP A 758 11.34 55.78 -21.02
N ILE A 759 12.07 56.68 -21.67
CA ILE A 759 11.74 58.11 -21.77
C ILE A 759 10.72 58.35 -22.90
N VAL A 760 9.66 59.10 -22.59
CA VAL A 760 8.62 59.44 -23.55
C VAL A 760 9.15 60.42 -24.63
N SER A 761 8.86 60.11 -25.90
CA SER A 761 9.22 60.93 -27.07
C SER A 761 10.71 61.20 -27.23
N TYR A 762 11.57 60.29 -26.77
CA TYR A 762 13.03 60.43 -26.89
C TYR A 762 13.50 60.57 -28.35
N THR A 763 12.94 59.79 -29.28
CA THR A 763 13.24 59.85 -30.73
C THR A 763 12.80 61.15 -31.41
N GLU A 764 11.77 61.82 -30.90
CA GLU A 764 11.34 63.14 -31.39
C GLU A 764 12.26 64.24 -30.83
N LYS A 765 12.64 64.14 -29.54
CA LYS A 765 13.55 65.09 -28.87
C LYS A 765 14.98 65.04 -29.42
N THR A 766 15.45 63.87 -29.84
CA THR A 766 16.79 63.69 -30.46
C THR A 766 16.95 64.38 -31.81
N SER A 767 15.84 64.67 -32.52
CA SER A 767 15.86 65.31 -33.85
C SER A 767 15.88 66.84 -33.81
N ILE A 768 15.61 67.44 -32.63
CA ILE A 768 15.36 68.89 -32.46
C ILE A 768 16.43 69.54 -31.54
N VAL A 769 17.20 68.72 -30.80
CA VAL A 769 18.06 69.19 -29.70
C VAL A 769 19.54 68.84 -29.94
N ASN A 770 20.46 69.74 -29.56
CA ASN A 770 21.92 69.50 -29.63
C ASN A 770 22.35 68.28 -28.79
N THR A 771 23.34 67.52 -29.28
CA THR A 771 23.87 66.29 -28.65
C THR A 771 24.25 66.48 -27.18
N SER A 772 24.74 67.67 -26.78
CA SER A 772 25.09 67.99 -25.40
C SER A 772 23.90 68.01 -24.45
N THR A 773 22.73 68.47 -24.91
CA THR A 773 21.52 68.58 -24.09
C THR A 773 20.83 67.21 -23.97
N LEU A 774 20.89 66.41 -25.04
CA LEU A 774 20.46 65.00 -25.01
C LEU A 774 21.24 64.18 -23.98
N MET A 775 22.58 64.30 -23.96
CA MET A 775 23.42 63.60 -22.98
C MET A 775 23.11 64.02 -21.53
N LYS A 776 22.80 65.30 -21.29
CA LYS A 776 22.37 65.79 -19.97
C LYS A 776 21.04 65.18 -19.53
N LEU A 777 20.10 65.02 -20.46
CA LEU A 777 18.80 64.39 -20.21
C LEU A 777 18.97 62.91 -19.83
N ILE A 778 19.78 62.15 -20.56
CA ILE A 778 20.12 60.76 -20.24
C ILE A 778 20.81 60.66 -18.87
N HIS A 779 21.79 61.52 -18.59
CA HIS A 779 22.49 61.52 -17.30
C HIS A 779 21.55 61.82 -16.14
N SER A 780 20.59 62.73 -16.32
CA SER A 780 19.58 63.07 -15.30
C SER A 780 18.56 61.95 -15.11
N PHE A 781 18.15 61.29 -16.19
CA PHE A 781 17.31 60.09 -16.14
C PHE A 781 17.99 58.95 -15.39
N GLU A 782 19.21 58.56 -15.80
CA GLU A 782 19.95 57.50 -15.12
C GLU A 782 20.29 57.85 -13.67
N GLY A 783 20.61 59.13 -13.41
CA GLY A 783 20.92 59.65 -12.08
C GLY A 783 19.74 59.63 -11.10
N ILE A 784 18.50 59.59 -11.60
CA ILE A 784 17.31 59.42 -10.76
C ILE A 784 16.92 57.95 -10.65
N VAL A 785 16.95 57.21 -11.76
CA VAL A 785 16.40 55.84 -11.81
C VAL A 785 17.32 54.82 -11.13
N ARG A 786 18.64 54.83 -11.42
CA ARG A 786 19.57 53.82 -10.89
C ARG A 786 19.67 53.82 -9.35
N PRO A 787 19.77 54.98 -8.66
CA PRO A 787 19.84 54.99 -7.20
C PRO A 787 18.59 54.44 -6.54
N VAL A 788 17.40 54.71 -7.10
CA VAL A 788 16.14 54.19 -6.57
C VAL A 788 16.04 52.69 -6.78
N ILE A 789 16.40 52.17 -7.95
CA ILE A 789 16.47 50.72 -8.19
C ILE A 789 17.39 50.04 -7.18
N SER A 790 18.60 50.57 -6.97
CA SER A 790 19.55 50.04 -6.01
C SER A 790 19.03 50.12 -4.56
N HIS A 791 18.35 51.20 -4.19
CA HIS A 791 17.77 51.38 -2.84
C HIS A 791 16.76 50.29 -2.49
N PHE A 792 15.94 49.89 -3.46
CA PHE A 792 14.97 48.81 -3.30
C PHE A 792 15.54 47.41 -3.62
N LYS A 793 16.87 47.25 -3.57
CA LYS A 793 17.59 45.99 -3.83
C LYS A 793 17.30 45.40 -5.23
N GLY A 794 17.00 46.27 -6.20
CA GLY A 794 16.92 45.90 -7.61
C GLY A 794 18.29 45.92 -8.27
N ASN A 795 18.47 45.06 -9.26
CA ASN A 795 19.71 45.00 -10.05
C ASN A 795 19.42 45.50 -11.46
N VAL A 796 20.15 46.53 -11.89
CA VAL A 796 20.13 46.98 -13.29
C VAL A 796 20.87 45.95 -14.13
N VAL A 797 20.16 45.37 -15.11
CA VAL A 797 20.72 44.36 -16.02
C VAL A 797 21.46 45.07 -17.15
N LYS A 798 20.79 46.02 -17.82
CA LYS A 798 21.39 46.82 -18.90
C LYS A 798 20.62 48.11 -19.16
N THR A 799 21.33 49.08 -19.72
CA THR A 799 20.75 50.29 -20.32
C THR A 799 20.55 50.08 -21.82
N LEU A 800 19.44 50.60 -22.34
CA LEU A 800 18.99 50.43 -23.73
C LEU A 800 18.87 51.80 -24.40
N GLY A 801 19.87 52.66 -24.21
CA GLY A 801 19.81 54.06 -24.65
C GLY A 801 18.96 54.91 -23.69
N ASP A 802 17.70 55.11 -24.03
CA ASP A 802 16.67 55.84 -23.27
C ASP A 802 15.89 54.98 -22.28
N GLY A 803 16.07 53.65 -22.35
CA GLY A 803 15.45 52.70 -21.43
C GLY A 803 16.39 52.03 -20.44
N ILE A 804 15.82 51.55 -19.33
CA ILE A 804 16.51 50.73 -18.32
C ILE A 804 15.77 49.42 -18.12
N LEU A 805 16.51 48.32 -18.19
CA LEU A 805 16.07 46.99 -17.78
C LEU A 805 16.67 46.64 -16.42
N ALA A 806 15.81 46.32 -15.45
CA ALA A 806 16.21 45.89 -14.12
C ALA A 806 15.39 44.69 -13.63
N VAL A 807 15.89 44.01 -12.61
CA VAL A 807 15.20 42.88 -11.98
C VAL A 807 15.16 43.01 -10.47
N PHE A 808 14.08 42.50 -9.89
CA PHE A 808 13.86 42.46 -8.45
C PHE A 808 13.51 41.03 -8.04
N LYS A 809 14.01 40.59 -6.88
CA LYS A 809 13.62 39.32 -6.28
C LYS A 809 12.18 39.34 -5.73
N HIS A 810 11.67 40.51 -5.38
CA HIS A 810 10.34 40.69 -4.80
C HIS A 810 9.49 41.67 -5.62
N PRO A 811 8.28 41.27 -6.04
CA PRO A 811 7.36 42.14 -6.80
C PRO A 811 7.05 43.46 -6.11
N LEU A 812 6.84 43.43 -4.79
CA LEU A 812 6.54 44.62 -4.00
C LEU A 812 7.68 45.66 -4.06
N ALA A 813 8.94 45.21 -4.01
CA ALA A 813 10.09 46.10 -4.10
C ALA A 813 10.16 46.80 -5.47
N ALA A 814 9.86 46.08 -6.55
CA ALA A 814 9.83 46.62 -7.90
C ALA A 814 8.74 47.70 -8.07
N VAL A 815 7.55 47.45 -7.53
CA VAL A 815 6.42 48.40 -7.59
C VAL A 815 6.71 49.64 -6.74
N LEU A 816 7.27 49.47 -5.53
CA LEU A 816 7.66 50.59 -4.67
C LEU A 816 8.76 51.45 -5.31
N ALA A 817 9.76 50.82 -5.92
CA ALA A 817 10.80 51.51 -6.68
C ALA A 817 10.18 52.33 -7.82
N SER A 818 9.24 51.75 -8.57
CA SER A 818 8.55 52.40 -9.68
C SER A 818 7.78 53.65 -9.23
N ILE A 819 7.03 53.55 -8.13
CA ILE A 819 6.29 54.69 -7.54
C ILE A 819 7.26 55.78 -7.11
N ASN A 820 8.39 55.42 -6.49
CA ASN A 820 9.34 56.39 -5.99
C ASN A 820 10.10 57.08 -7.15
N ILE A 821 10.44 56.35 -8.21
CA ILE A 821 11.01 56.92 -9.44
C ILE A 821 10.05 57.98 -10.03
N GLN A 822 8.76 57.66 -10.19
CA GLN A 822 7.80 58.62 -10.75
C GLN A 822 7.67 59.88 -9.87
N LYS A 823 7.74 59.73 -8.54
CA LYS A 823 7.77 60.87 -7.59
C LYS A 823 9.03 61.72 -7.76
N HIS A 824 10.21 61.11 -7.84
CA HIS A 824 11.47 61.84 -8.02
C HIS A 824 11.52 62.57 -9.37
N ILE A 825 11.00 61.98 -10.44
CA ILE A 825 10.90 62.63 -11.76
C ILE A 825 9.91 63.81 -11.71
N THR A 826 8.78 63.63 -11.04
CA THR A 826 7.81 64.73 -10.84
C THR A 826 8.45 65.91 -10.11
N SER A 827 9.17 65.65 -9.00
CA SER A 827 9.90 66.69 -8.26
C SER A 827 11.03 67.31 -9.08
N TYR A 828 11.75 66.51 -9.87
CA TYR A 828 12.80 67.00 -10.76
C TYR A 828 12.24 67.98 -11.80
N ASN A 829 11.11 67.64 -12.42
CA ASN A 829 10.49 68.46 -13.46
C ASN A 829 9.92 69.80 -12.95
N GLN A 830 9.65 69.95 -11.65
CA GLN A 830 9.08 71.19 -11.08
C GLN A 830 10.01 72.40 -11.23
N PHE A 831 11.32 72.19 -11.28
CA PHE A 831 12.34 73.25 -11.29
C PHE A 831 13.13 73.32 -12.60
N LYS A 832 12.56 72.77 -13.69
CA LYS A 832 13.23 72.62 -14.98
C LYS A 832 12.49 73.34 -16.09
N THR A 833 13.23 73.77 -17.10
CA THR A 833 12.66 74.35 -18.33
C THR A 833 12.01 73.24 -19.16
N ASP A 834 11.08 73.58 -20.06
CA ASP A 834 10.31 72.56 -20.81
C ASP A 834 11.21 71.64 -21.68
N ASP A 835 12.37 72.15 -22.11
CA ASP A 835 13.38 71.39 -22.85
C ASP A 835 14.16 70.38 -21.98
N GLU A 836 14.18 70.59 -20.66
CA GLU A 836 14.88 69.75 -19.68
C GLU A 836 13.96 68.74 -18.96
N LYS A 837 12.64 68.92 -19.06
CA LYS A 837 11.65 68.02 -18.47
C LYS A 837 11.57 66.70 -19.24
N PHE A 838 11.38 65.60 -18.51
CA PHE A 838 11.11 64.30 -19.13
C PHE A 838 10.10 63.50 -18.33
N GLN A 839 9.35 62.65 -19.02
CA GLN A 839 8.44 61.67 -18.44
C GLN A 839 8.90 60.29 -18.84
N ILE A 840 8.59 59.30 -18.01
CA ILE A 840 8.92 57.91 -18.30
C ILE A 840 7.69 57.03 -18.21
N ARG A 841 7.74 55.91 -18.92
CA ARG A 841 6.77 54.82 -18.83
C ARG A 841 7.41 53.65 -18.10
N ILE A 842 6.67 52.98 -17.23
CA ILE A 842 7.17 51.81 -16.50
C ILE A 842 6.26 50.60 -16.72
N GLY A 843 6.87 49.45 -16.99
CA GLY A 843 6.20 48.16 -17.15
C GLY A 843 6.82 47.09 -16.26
N LEU A 844 5.96 46.31 -15.61
CA LEU A 844 6.35 45.24 -14.68
C LEU A 844 5.66 43.92 -15.01
N ASN A 845 6.44 42.84 -14.92
CA ASN A 845 5.92 41.48 -15.00
C ASN A 845 6.72 40.53 -14.10
N THR A 846 6.04 39.63 -13.39
CA THR A 846 6.65 38.61 -12.54
C THR A 846 6.49 37.24 -13.18
N GLY A 847 7.58 36.47 -13.24
CA GLY A 847 7.57 35.09 -13.70
C GLY A 847 8.96 34.47 -13.82
N LEU A 848 9.03 33.29 -14.42
CA LEU A 848 10.27 32.56 -14.64
C LEU A 848 11.15 33.24 -15.71
N VAL A 849 12.39 33.56 -15.35
CA VAL A 849 13.43 34.06 -16.27
C VAL A 849 14.64 33.15 -16.26
N ILE A 850 15.34 33.06 -17.39
CA ILE A 850 16.61 32.35 -17.53
C ILE A 850 17.72 33.40 -17.46
N ARG A 851 18.61 33.29 -16.47
CA ARG A 851 19.76 34.17 -16.29
C ARG A 851 21.00 33.53 -16.89
N LYS A 852 21.68 34.26 -17.79
CA LYS A 852 22.98 33.81 -18.35
C LYS A 852 23.96 34.96 -18.21
N GLN A 853 25.00 34.77 -17.41
CA GLN A 853 25.97 35.81 -17.04
C GLN A 853 25.25 37.04 -16.44
N ASP A 854 25.37 38.21 -17.08
CA ASP A 854 24.78 39.48 -16.67
C ASP A 854 23.49 39.85 -17.41
N ASP A 855 22.89 38.92 -18.16
CA ASP A 855 21.65 39.16 -18.92
C ASP A 855 20.52 38.18 -18.54
N ILE A 856 19.28 38.57 -18.89
CA ILE A 856 18.06 37.80 -18.61
C ILE A 856 17.28 37.52 -19.91
N PHE A 857 16.72 36.32 -19.99
CA PHE A 857 15.95 35.85 -21.13
C PHE A 857 14.64 35.22 -20.68
N GLY A 858 13.61 35.29 -21.53
CA GLY A 858 12.33 34.65 -21.30
C GLY A 858 11.16 35.51 -21.72
N ASP A 859 10.01 34.87 -21.89
CA ASP A 859 8.76 35.54 -22.26
C ASP A 859 8.37 36.64 -21.26
N VAL A 860 8.72 36.46 -19.99
CA VAL A 860 8.48 37.43 -18.92
C VAL A 860 9.11 38.80 -19.23
N VAL A 861 10.32 38.81 -19.80
CA VAL A 861 11.06 40.04 -20.18
C VAL A 861 10.34 40.76 -21.32
N ASN A 862 9.90 40.01 -22.33
CA ASN A 862 9.19 40.53 -23.48
C ASN A 862 7.84 41.15 -23.08
N VAL A 863 7.12 40.49 -22.17
CA VAL A 863 5.86 41.01 -21.64
C VAL A 863 6.10 42.29 -20.84
N ALA A 864 7.10 42.35 -19.96
CA ALA A 864 7.41 43.56 -19.18
C ALA A 864 7.73 44.77 -20.08
N SER A 865 8.58 44.57 -21.10
CA SER A 865 8.90 45.61 -22.10
C SER A 865 7.64 46.11 -22.81
N ARG A 866 6.74 45.21 -23.19
CA ARG A 866 5.49 45.60 -23.88
C ARG A 866 4.50 46.30 -22.96
N MET A 867 4.41 45.90 -21.69
CA MET A 867 3.63 46.63 -20.68
C MET A 867 4.12 48.07 -20.56
N GLN A 868 5.44 48.29 -20.55
CA GLN A 868 6.02 49.63 -20.55
C GLN A 868 5.62 50.40 -21.81
N THR A 869 5.71 49.79 -23.00
CA THR A 869 5.37 50.48 -24.26
C THR A 869 3.90 50.91 -24.31
N THR A 870 3.00 50.12 -23.73
CA THR A 870 1.56 50.40 -23.65
C THR A 870 1.16 51.38 -22.54
N ALA A 871 2.06 51.72 -21.62
CA ALA A 871 1.78 52.65 -20.54
C ALA A 871 1.65 54.09 -21.05
N ASN A 872 0.76 54.90 -20.46
CA ASN A 872 0.77 56.34 -20.74
C ASN A 872 1.98 57.00 -20.05
N PRO A 873 2.40 58.20 -20.48
CA PRO A 873 3.45 58.96 -19.81
C PRO A 873 3.18 59.14 -18.30
N GLY A 874 4.08 58.66 -17.44
CA GLY A 874 3.92 58.71 -15.98
C GLY A 874 3.26 57.47 -15.36
N ASP A 875 2.71 56.55 -16.15
CA ASP A 875 2.03 55.35 -15.65
C ASP A 875 3.01 54.23 -15.29
N ILE A 876 2.54 53.36 -14.38
CA ILE A 876 3.19 52.10 -13.98
C ILE A 876 2.22 50.97 -14.28
N LEU A 877 2.50 50.17 -15.31
CA LEU A 877 1.65 49.04 -15.68
C LEU A 877 2.18 47.71 -15.15
N LEU A 878 1.27 46.92 -14.58
CA LEU A 878 1.51 45.59 -14.03
C LEU A 878 0.71 44.54 -14.80
N THR A 879 1.27 43.33 -14.93
CA THR A 879 0.48 42.14 -15.28
C THR A 879 -0.27 41.60 -14.07
N HIS A 880 -1.23 40.69 -14.31
CA HIS A 880 -1.96 39.99 -13.24
C HIS A 880 -1.03 39.29 -12.24
N SER A 881 0.04 38.64 -12.71
CA SER A 881 0.99 37.94 -11.83
C SER A 881 1.74 38.88 -10.88
N THR A 882 2.04 40.10 -11.31
CA THR A 882 2.62 41.12 -10.43
C THR A 882 1.55 41.74 -9.52
N PHE A 883 0.34 41.98 -10.02
CA PHE A 883 -0.77 42.55 -9.25
C PHE A 883 -1.17 41.67 -8.05
N ASP A 884 -1.29 40.36 -8.26
CA ASP A 884 -1.71 39.42 -7.21
C ASP A 884 -0.83 39.47 -5.96
N GLU A 885 0.47 39.67 -6.16
CA GLU A 885 1.48 39.74 -5.11
C GLU A 885 1.50 41.08 -4.36
N VAL A 886 0.94 42.15 -4.96
CA VAL A 886 1.05 43.53 -4.41
C VAL A 886 -0.28 44.18 -4.05
N LYS A 887 -1.43 43.61 -4.43
CA LYS A 887 -2.78 44.17 -4.20
C LYS A 887 -3.11 44.46 -2.74
N ALA A 888 -2.46 43.77 -1.80
CA ALA A 888 -2.59 44.04 -0.37
C ALA A 888 -1.98 45.41 0.01
N PHE A 889 -0.88 45.81 -0.64
CA PHE A 889 -0.07 46.95 -0.24
C PHE A 889 -0.30 48.20 -1.09
N VAL A 890 -0.52 48.05 -2.40
CA VAL A 890 -0.57 49.14 -3.39
C VAL A 890 -1.99 49.29 -3.94
N ARG A 891 -2.43 50.54 -4.15
CA ARG A 891 -3.70 50.83 -4.86
C ARG A 891 -3.47 50.67 -6.36
N CYS A 892 -4.19 49.73 -6.97
CA CYS A 892 -4.14 49.48 -8.40
C CYS A 892 -5.53 49.57 -9.03
N THR A 893 -5.61 50.03 -10.27
CA THR A 893 -6.84 50.04 -11.09
C THR A 893 -6.70 49.06 -12.24
N GLU A 894 -7.67 48.19 -12.41
CA GLU A 894 -7.72 47.27 -13.56
C GLU A 894 -8.05 48.03 -14.85
N LEU A 895 -7.24 47.82 -15.89
CA LEU A 895 -7.40 48.43 -17.21
C LEU A 895 -8.02 47.48 -18.25
N GLY A 896 -8.32 46.24 -17.84
CA GLY A 896 -8.88 45.19 -18.69
C GLY A 896 -7.83 44.43 -19.50
N ARG A 897 -8.28 43.65 -20.50
CA ARG A 897 -7.43 42.80 -21.34
C ARG A 897 -6.80 43.59 -22.49
N ILE A 898 -5.48 43.73 -22.48
CA ILE A 898 -4.70 44.38 -23.54
C ILE A 898 -4.13 43.31 -24.48
N LYS A 899 -4.35 43.49 -25.79
CA LYS A 899 -3.76 42.60 -26.80
C LYS A 899 -2.30 42.96 -27.03
N VAL A 900 -1.41 42.06 -26.66
CA VAL A 900 0.04 42.24 -26.77
C VAL A 900 0.53 41.51 -28.04
N LYS A 901 1.18 42.22 -28.97
CA LYS A 901 1.61 41.67 -30.28
C LYS A 901 2.50 40.43 -30.11
N GLY A 902 2.07 39.26 -30.58
CA GLY A 902 2.83 37.99 -30.48
C GLY A 902 2.41 37.08 -29.33
N LYS A 903 1.32 37.39 -28.61
CA LYS A 903 0.59 36.47 -27.75
C LYS A 903 -0.78 36.17 -28.39
N GLU A 904 -1.21 34.91 -28.37
CA GLU A 904 -2.55 34.52 -28.86
C GLU A 904 -3.65 35.03 -27.92
N GLU A 905 -3.39 35.06 -26.62
CA GLU A 905 -4.30 35.53 -25.58
C GLU A 905 -3.99 36.96 -25.10
N ALA A 906 -5.04 37.74 -24.83
CA ALA A 906 -4.92 39.09 -24.30
C ALA A 906 -4.57 39.07 -22.79
N ILE A 907 -3.66 39.93 -22.36
CA ILE A 907 -3.15 39.97 -20.98
C ILE A 907 -3.93 41.02 -20.18
N THR A 908 -4.43 40.67 -19.00
CA THR A 908 -5.08 41.64 -18.09
C THR A 908 -4.03 42.57 -17.48
N ALA A 909 -4.21 43.87 -17.65
CA ALA A 909 -3.30 44.92 -17.20
C ALA A 909 -3.87 45.72 -16.03
N TYR A 910 -3.00 46.15 -15.12
CA TYR A 910 -3.34 46.99 -13.96
C TYR A 910 -2.41 48.20 -13.91
N ALA A 911 -2.95 49.39 -13.59
CA ALA A 911 -2.14 50.57 -13.29
C ALA A 911 -1.93 50.71 -11.79
N ALA A 912 -0.67 50.88 -11.35
CA ALA A 912 -0.32 51.12 -9.96
C ALA A 912 -0.19 52.63 -9.67
N HIS A 913 -0.81 53.10 -8.58
CA HIS A 913 -0.88 54.53 -8.24
C HIS A 913 -0.04 54.90 -7.03
N GLU A 914 -0.49 54.48 -5.85
CA GLU A 914 0.12 54.87 -4.59
C GLU A 914 0.06 53.73 -3.57
N LEU A 915 0.96 53.82 -2.58
CA LEU A 915 0.96 52.90 -1.45
C LEU A 915 -0.25 53.19 -0.56
N LYS A 916 -0.93 52.15 -0.06
CA LYS A 916 -2.03 52.35 0.88
C LYS A 916 -1.52 53.05 2.14
N PRO A 917 -2.31 53.97 2.74
CA PRO A 917 -1.86 54.81 3.84
C PRO A 917 -1.40 54.03 5.08
N GLU A 918 -1.98 52.84 5.30
CA GLU A 918 -1.60 51.89 6.36
C GLU A 918 -0.16 51.34 6.22
N HIS A 919 0.46 51.47 5.04
CA HIS A 919 1.80 50.97 4.74
C HIS A 919 2.81 52.08 4.42
N ALA A 920 2.48 53.36 4.65
CA ALA A 920 3.30 54.53 4.28
C ALA A 920 4.76 54.50 4.79
N ASN A 921 5.06 53.73 5.85
CA ASN A 921 6.41 53.57 6.38
C ASN A 921 7.37 52.83 5.43
N LEU A 922 6.87 52.09 4.42
CA LEU A 922 7.72 51.37 3.44
C LEU A 922 8.42 52.29 2.41
N LEU A 923 8.11 53.60 2.41
CA LEU A 923 8.69 54.61 1.51
C LEU A 923 9.71 55.55 2.20
N LYS A 924 9.96 55.41 3.51
CA LYS A 924 10.86 56.33 4.25
C LYS A 924 12.33 55.96 4.05
N PRO A 925 13.23 56.94 3.80
CA PRO A 925 14.67 56.70 3.81
C PRO A 925 15.13 56.26 5.21
N ALA A 926 16.05 55.30 5.30
CA ALA A 926 16.69 54.91 6.54
C ALA A 926 17.50 56.10 7.08
N ALA A 927 16.91 56.88 7.98
CA ALA A 927 17.61 57.94 8.67
C ALA A 927 18.63 57.34 9.65
N THR A 928 19.91 57.64 9.43
CA THR A 928 20.93 57.70 10.48
C THR A 928 20.39 58.48 11.66
N LYS A 929 20.14 57.80 12.78
CA LYS A 929 19.80 58.47 14.04
C LYS A 929 21.08 59.02 14.66
N THR A 930 21.36 60.28 14.37
CA THR A 930 22.06 61.18 15.29
C THR A 930 21.21 61.37 16.53
N ALA A 931 21.69 60.93 17.68
CA ALA A 931 21.10 61.24 18.98
C ALA A 931 21.54 62.65 19.41
N GLY A 932 20.59 63.58 19.46
CA GLY A 932 20.75 64.84 20.19
C GLY A 932 20.27 64.67 21.63
N GLY A 933 21.18 64.81 22.59
CA GLY A 933 20.92 65.09 23.99
C GLY A 933 21.83 66.25 24.41
N THR A 934 21.22 67.28 24.99
CA THR A 934 21.80 68.57 25.41
C THR A 934 22.91 68.48 26.47
N GLY A 935 23.95 69.31 26.36
CA GLY A 935 24.87 69.65 27.47
C GLY A 935 26.29 70.10 27.08
N ASP A 936 26.48 71.42 26.92
CA ASP A 936 27.69 72.25 27.09
C ASP A 936 29.10 71.85 26.56
N GLY A 937 29.54 72.60 25.53
CA GLY A 937 30.67 73.55 25.65
C GLY A 937 32.12 73.08 25.56
N LYS A 938 32.72 73.10 24.35
CA LYS A 938 33.91 73.94 24.00
C LYS A 938 34.40 73.68 22.56
N ARG A 939 34.75 74.78 21.87
CA ARG A 939 35.33 74.84 20.51
C ARG A 939 36.84 74.53 20.50
N SER A 940 37.27 73.70 19.55
CA SER A 940 38.45 73.85 18.67
C SER A 940 38.51 72.57 17.83
N GLY A 941 38.51 72.53 16.50
CA GLY A 941 39.34 73.27 15.57
C GLY A 941 40.12 72.24 14.74
N MET A 942 39.93 72.28 13.42
CA MET A 942 40.89 71.88 12.37
C MET A 942 40.89 70.44 11.81
N GLN A 943 40.79 70.43 10.47
CA GLN A 943 41.36 69.51 9.47
C GLN A 943 40.67 68.17 9.16
N ALA A 944 40.04 68.19 7.98
CA ALA A 944 39.84 67.04 7.12
C ALA A 944 41.19 66.49 6.65
N GLU A 945 41.35 65.16 6.73
CA GLU A 945 41.94 64.27 5.72
C GLU A 945 42.16 62.89 6.34
N SER A 946 41.32 61.91 5.97
CA SER A 946 41.71 60.49 5.80
C SER A 946 40.50 59.63 5.40
N THR A 947 40.44 59.36 4.09
CA THR A 947 39.98 58.12 3.43
C THR A 947 38.65 57.47 3.84
N LEU A 948 37.66 57.55 2.94
CA LEU A 948 36.43 56.75 2.86
C LEU A 948 36.65 55.22 2.70
N ASN A 949 37.89 54.74 2.64
CA ASN A 949 38.25 53.33 2.38
C ASN A 949 38.58 52.50 3.63
N GLN A 950 38.32 53.00 4.86
CA GLN A 950 38.63 52.24 6.09
C GLN A 950 37.41 51.79 6.91
N SER A 951 36.18 51.97 6.44
CA SER A 951 34.99 51.77 7.28
C SER A 951 33.92 50.81 6.73
N MET A 952 34.29 49.82 5.89
CA MET A 952 33.32 48.80 5.46
C MET A 952 33.62 47.36 5.90
N PHE A 953 34.82 47.02 6.38
CA PHE A 953 35.15 45.62 6.72
C PHE A 953 36.08 45.42 7.93
N THR A 954 35.89 46.19 9.01
CA THR A 954 36.42 45.82 10.34
C THR A 954 35.27 45.68 11.31
N PRO A 955 34.80 44.46 11.62
CA PRO A 955 33.72 44.29 12.59
C PRO A 955 34.25 44.62 14.00
N SER A 956 33.69 45.65 14.65
CA SER A 956 33.91 45.90 16.08
C SER A 956 32.94 45.05 16.89
N PHE A 957 33.46 44.08 17.64
CA PHE A 957 32.68 43.24 18.54
C PHE A 957 32.80 43.78 19.97
N ASP A 958 31.77 44.45 20.48
CA ASP A 958 31.71 44.88 21.88
C ASP A 958 31.22 43.74 22.78
N ILE A 959 31.98 43.44 23.84
CA ILE A 959 31.70 42.36 24.79
C ILE A 959 31.18 42.97 26.10
N PRO A 960 29.98 42.59 26.58
CA PRO A 960 29.50 43.01 27.90
C PRO A 960 30.44 42.50 29.00
N GLU A 961 30.76 43.36 29.99
CA GLU A 961 31.75 43.07 31.05
C GLU A 961 31.36 41.86 31.95
N GLU A 962 30.14 41.35 31.84
CA GLU A 962 29.57 40.31 32.71
C GLU A 962 29.99 38.87 32.34
N LEU A 963 30.66 38.65 31.19
CA LEU A 963 31.07 37.33 30.70
C LEU A 963 32.54 36.99 31.03
N ASN A 964 32.82 36.69 32.31
CA ASN A 964 34.20 36.45 32.77
C ASN A 964 34.79 35.05 32.46
N VAL A 965 34.24 34.31 31.48
CA VAL A 965 34.77 32.99 31.05
C VAL A 965 34.96 32.88 29.51
N GLY A 966 34.67 33.94 28.74
CA GLY A 966 34.53 33.83 27.27
C GLY A 966 35.64 34.43 26.39
N LYS A 967 36.70 35.04 26.94
CA LYS A 967 37.66 35.82 26.12
C LYS A 967 38.42 35.00 25.07
N ALA A 968 38.76 33.74 25.37
CA ALA A 968 39.57 32.92 24.46
C ALA A 968 38.81 32.44 23.20
N LEU A 969 37.53 32.08 23.33
CA LEU A 969 36.73 31.57 22.22
C LEU A 969 36.22 32.69 21.30
N LEU A 970 35.89 33.85 21.87
CA LEU A 970 35.53 35.04 21.12
C LEU A 970 36.70 35.55 20.27
N LEU A 971 37.93 35.47 20.80
CA LEU A 971 39.15 35.76 20.02
C LEU A 971 39.34 34.79 18.84
N GLU A 972 39.03 33.50 19.00
CA GLU A 972 39.06 32.54 17.88
C GLU A 972 37.98 32.81 16.84
N LEU A 973 36.74 33.09 17.25
CA LEU A 973 35.63 33.44 16.35
C LEU A 973 35.91 34.73 15.58
N VAL A 974 36.38 35.79 16.25
CA VAL A 974 36.77 37.04 15.61
C VAL A 974 37.90 36.81 14.59
N LYS A 975 38.86 35.93 14.90
CA LYS A 975 39.94 35.58 13.99
C LYS A 975 39.43 34.82 12.76
N VAL A 976 38.49 33.88 12.94
CA VAL A 976 37.87 33.14 11.84
C VAL A 976 37.02 34.05 10.95
N PHE A 977 36.25 34.96 11.52
CA PHE A 977 35.46 35.92 10.73
C PHE A 977 36.34 36.96 10.03
N SER A 978 37.45 37.36 10.64
CA SER A 978 38.47 38.20 10.00
C SER A 978 39.13 37.48 8.82
N ASP A 979 39.54 36.21 8.99
CA ASP A 979 40.13 35.39 7.93
C ASP A 979 39.14 35.17 6.77
N ILE A 980 37.85 34.98 7.07
CA ILE A 980 36.78 34.84 6.07
C ILE A 980 36.55 36.16 5.33
N ALA A 981 36.51 37.29 6.03
CA ALA A 981 36.35 38.60 5.40
C ALA A 981 37.51 38.91 4.44
N GLN A 982 38.75 38.59 4.84
CA GLN A 982 39.94 38.78 4.03
C GLN A 982 39.99 37.83 2.82
N ALA A 983 39.59 36.57 3.00
CA ALA A 983 39.52 35.59 1.90
C ALA A 983 38.41 35.92 0.88
N VAL A 984 37.28 36.49 1.33
CA VAL A 984 36.22 37.00 0.44
C VAL A 984 36.71 38.18 -0.39
N GLU A 985 37.61 39.01 0.15
CA GLU A 985 38.23 40.14 -0.56
C GLU A 985 39.25 39.69 -1.62
N GLU A 986 39.94 38.56 -1.40
CA GLU A 986 40.88 37.95 -2.35
C GLU A 986 40.18 37.18 -3.47
N VAL A 987 39.10 36.43 -3.17
CA VAL A 987 38.31 35.67 -4.17
C VAL A 987 37.55 36.59 -5.14
N ALA A 988 37.26 37.83 -4.74
CA ALA A 988 36.66 38.83 -5.62
C ALA A 988 37.56 39.24 -6.80
N LYS A 989 38.84 38.82 -6.82
CA LYS A 989 39.81 39.18 -7.87
C LYS A 989 40.12 38.07 -8.88
N ASP A 990 39.85 36.79 -8.61
CA ASP A 990 40.01 35.71 -9.61
C ASP A 990 39.05 34.53 -9.36
N TYR A 991 38.20 34.24 -10.35
CA TYR A 991 37.01 33.37 -10.21
C TYR A 991 37.25 31.87 -10.52
N GLN A 992 38.49 31.40 -10.65
CA GLN A 992 38.75 30.03 -11.13
C GLN A 992 38.86 28.93 -10.06
N GLU A 993 38.86 29.22 -8.75
CA GLU A 993 39.14 28.21 -7.72
C GLU A 993 38.04 28.05 -6.63
N GLU A 994 36.78 28.00 -7.04
CA GLU A 994 35.63 27.82 -6.13
C GLU A 994 35.70 26.52 -5.28
N TYR A 995 36.39 25.49 -5.78
CA TYR A 995 36.57 24.20 -5.10
C TYR A 995 37.59 24.27 -3.94
N GLU A 996 38.71 24.96 -4.14
CA GLU A 996 39.74 25.18 -3.10
C GLU A 996 39.18 26.05 -1.97
N PHE A 997 38.39 27.09 -2.31
CA PHE A 997 37.74 27.96 -1.34
C PHE A 997 36.69 27.23 -0.49
N LYS A 998 35.85 26.38 -1.10
CA LYS A 998 34.90 25.54 -0.35
C LYS A 998 35.61 24.56 0.58
N LYS A 999 36.70 23.94 0.12
CA LYS A 999 37.50 23.02 0.94
C LYS A 999 38.18 23.73 2.13
N TYR A 1000 38.66 24.96 1.92
CA TYR A 1000 39.22 25.80 2.97
C TYR A 1000 38.18 26.17 4.04
N LEU A 1001 36.98 26.61 3.62
CA LEU A 1001 35.87 26.92 4.53
C LEU A 1001 35.39 25.69 5.31
N GLN A 1002 35.27 24.53 4.64
CA GLN A 1002 34.86 23.28 5.26
C GLN A 1002 35.85 22.85 6.36
N ASN A 1003 37.15 22.91 6.07
CA ASN A 1003 38.20 22.55 7.04
C ASN A 1003 38.22 23.48 8.27
N LYS A 1004 38.00 24.79 8.07
CA LYS A 1004 37.91 25.76 9.17
C LYS A 1004 36.63 25.58 10.00
N TRP A 1005 35.52 25.24 9.34
CA TRP A 1005 34.24 24.95 9.99
C TRP A 1005 34.31 23.67 10.85
N ASP A 1006 34.93 22.62 10.33
CA ASP A 1006 35.11 21.36 11.05
C ASP A 1006 36.03 21.52 12.28
N ALA A 1007 37.06 22.37 12.19
CA ALA A 1007 37.90 22.72 13.33
C ALA A 1007 37.12 23.48 14.43
N LEU A 1008 36.22 24.37 14.02
CA LEU A 1008 35.37 25.16 14.92
C LEU A 1008 34.34 24.27 15.64
N ILE A 1009 33.70 23.34 14.91
CA ILE A 1009 32.77 22.35 15.49
C ILE A 1009 33.48 21.44 16.51
N LYS A 1010 34.73 21.03 16.24
CA LYS A 1010 35.50 20.16 17.14
C LYS A 1010 35.78 20.83 18.49
N ASN A 1011 35.93 22.15 18.52
CA ASN A 1011 36.05 22.94 19.75
C ASN A 1011 34.68 23.25 20.38
N TRP A 1012 33.61 23.36 19.58
CA TRP A 1012 32.24 23.62 20.03
C TRP A 1012 31.65 22.50 20.91
N ASN A 1013 32.03 21.24 20.66
CA ASN A 1013 31.54 20.08 21.42
C ASN A 1013 32.10 19.97 22.85
N LYS A 1014 32.94 20.90 23.31
CA LYS A 1014 33.50 20.94 24.68
C LYS A 1014 32.70 21.82 25.66
N PHE A 1015 31.64 22.49 25.21
CA PHE A 1015 30.86 23.46 26.00
C PHE A 1015 29.61 22.86 26.64
N SER A 1016 29.18 23.41 27.78
CA SER A 1016 27.90 23.04 28.42
C SER A 1016 26.71 23.61 27.65
N ARG A 1017 25.52 23.00 27.80
CA ARG A 1017 24.30 23.40 27.08
C ARG A 1017 23.93 24.87 27.27
N ASP A 1018 24.12 25.41 28.48
CA ASP A 1018 23.77 26.80 28.78
C ASP A 1018 24.72 27.78 28.10
N GLN A 1019 26.02 27.44 27.98
CA GLN A 1019 27.01 28.27 27.29
C GLN A 1019 26.75 28.32 25.78
N VAL A 1020 26.29 27.21 25.18
CA VAL A 1020 25.91 27.17 23.76
C VAL A 1020 24.64 27.98 23.49
N ALA A 1021 23.70 28.00 24.44
CA ALA A 1021 22.47 28.79 24.33
C ALA A 1021 22.76 30.30 24.30
N THR A 1022 23.63 30.79 25.21
CA THR A 1022 24.00 32.22 25.27
C THR A 1022 24.75 32.69 24.03
N VAL A 1023 25.66 31.87 23.50
CA VAL A 1023 26.38 32.20 22.25
C VAL A 1023 25.43 32.18 21.04
N ASN A 1024 24.46 31.27 21.01
CA ASN A 1024 23.46 31.25 19.96
C ASN A 1024 22.52 32.45 20.02
N GLU A 1025 22.11 32.91 21.22
CA GLU A 1025 21.34 34.15 21.37
C GLU A 1025 22.14 35.38 20.90
N MET A 1026 23.42 35.49 21.28
CA MET A 1026 24.28 36.58 20.79
C MET A 1026 24.45 36.57 19.27
N LEU A 1027 24.66 35.40 18.67
CA LEU A 1027 24.76 35.26 17.20
C LEU A 1027 23.42 35.52 16.51
N PHE A 1028 22.30 35.21 17.17
CA PHE A 1028 20.95 35.46 16.64
C PHE A 1028 20.62 36.96 16.63
N ASP A 1029 20.97 37.71 17.68
CA ASP A 1029 20.82 39.16 17.73
C ASP A 1029 21.76 39.88 16.76
N GLN A 1030 22.97 39.37 16.54
CA GLN A 1030 23.89 39.91 15.53
C GLN A 1030 23.46 39.59 14.09
N ARG A 1031 22.80 38.44 13.84
CA ARG A 1031 22.16 38.08 12.55
C ARG A 1031 21.02 39.01 12.15
N GLN A 1032 20.37 39.66 13.12
CA GLN A 1032 19.34 40.67 12.84
C GLN A 1032 19.96 41.99 12.33
N ASN A 1033 21.19 42.30 12.76
CA ASN A 1033 21.89 43.54 12.40
C ASN A 1033 22.76 43.42 11.14
N ILE A 1034 23.30 42.23 10.87
CA ILE A 1034 24.00 41.91 9.61
C ILE A 1034 22.96 41.24 8.71
N GLY A 1035 22.27 42.03 7.88
CA GLY A 1035 21.22 41.50 7.01
C GLY A 1035 21.72 40.36 6.13
N THR A 1036 21.21 39.15 6.42
CA THR A 1036 21.44 37.82 5.78
C THR A 1036 22.75 37.59 5.06
#